data_AF-A0A2S8FPB1-F1
#
_entry.id   AF-A0A2S8FPB1-F1
#
_cell.length_a   1.000
_cell.length_b   1.000
_cell.length_c   1.000
_cell.angle_alpha   90.00
_cell.angle_beta   90.00
_cell.angle_gamma   90.00
#
_symmetry.space_group_name_H-M   'P 1'
#
loop_
_entity.id
_entity.type
_entity.pdbx_description
1 polymer ?
#
loop_
_entity_poly.entity_id
_entity_poly.type
_entity_poly.pdbx_seq_one_letter_code
_entity_poly.pdbx_strand_id
1 'polypeptide(L)'
;MLTHFCLVTGIIAGTCSWLPAQVPEPEVPQLAPASDEGEKAISGFKVPDGFKMSLFAAEPMMANPVAFCLDDLGRVYVAETYRQGQGVEDNRGHNYWLIDDLAAQSVADRRAYILKHHPEAAQKYTQHDDRIRLLIDSDGDGQADKDTIFSAGYNDIVEGTGAGVLALNGDIFYTNIPTVWKLRDEDGDGVADEKVALSEGYGVRFAFRGHDLHGLTLGPDGKIYFSIGDRGYNIEADGATLKDPGSGAVFRCNLDGSNLEVFCTGLRNPQELAFDDYGNLFTCDNNSDSGDQARWIYLLQGGHTGWNMAYQYLSDRGPWNREKLWHPHHEGQAAYIVPPIINISDGPSGLVYYPGTGFGKEFAGTFFLCDFRGGPANSGIRTFRMKPNGATFDLVDSQEFVWKILCTDVDFGPDGGMYISDWVDGWTGLNKGRLYRLTKENPDDAQLIAEVKELLPSDFSQKTDDQLAKLLQHADRRVRLKAQFALAAAKKLKVLEGVAQEPSQPQLARIHAIWGIGQIAEQEAKISQRVEAAGLLSTVLVNDEDPEIRAQVGRVLGELRVIYGLPKLLEDDNARVLYFAMLALGNAGPHGDPNQVIDRVAAILAKNADQDPALRHGGIMALAGMRNIQSLADLANHPSPSVRIAAVVALRRLESPSVVRFLSDGNELVVLEAVRAIHDLPMENALGQAARLIDSGWKNDALLRRVLNANFRLGEPENAEALARFATRSDMPEAMRLEALEMLANWKEPGKLDRVLNFYRPLEDRDEAVAKEALAAALSKLLTTDEKVRNRAASLAASLGIKEVAPVLIGLAADAKQSPETRADAIIALTRVAPEKVMPIVKESLASDAPLLRAVARDQLAKLAPAEAAEALAVGVEADSTVERQHALAALANAKPEGAQMIVAAAMSKLLAGDLAEDSRLDAIEAAAAFKDSPEIASLLEQYRLSLDPADPLAEYRVALAGGNFERGRKIFFEKTEVSCVRCHRAMGTGGRVGPELDALSETKPREYLLEAVVQPNAKIAEGFESILVLTVDGQTYSGVIKEETDDAISLVDADGKLITISQEDIEGRKSAKSPMPDDIFKHLSKSELRDLVEFLANLKKGPQTGGHE
;
A
#
# COMPACT_ATOMS: atom_id res chain seq x y z
N MET A 1 -1.32 -46.37 53.43
CA MET A 1 -1.19 -47.14 52.18
C MET A 1 -1.48 -46.19 51.03
N LEU A 2 -0.44 -45.95 50.21
CA LEU A 2 -0.41 -45.39 48.84
C LEU A 2 -1.15 -44.06 48.55
N THR A 3 -0.45 -42.92 48.58
CA THR A 3 0.24 -42.21 47.44
C THR A 3 -0.70 -41.64 46.37
N HIS A 4 -0.69 -40.31 46.20
CA HIS A 4 -0.31 -39.62 44.95
C HIS A 4 0.09 -38.17 45.27
N PHE A 5 1.36 -37.85 44.96
CA PHE A 5 1.95 -36.52 44.94
C PHE A 5 1.51 -35.83 43.63
N CYS A 6 0.91 -34.64 43.68
CA CYS A 6 0.83 -33.75 42.52
C CYS A 6 1.93 -32.70 42.64
N LEU A 7 2.92 -32.77 41.75
CA LEU A 7 3.86 -31.68 41.50
C LEU A 7 3.08 -30.47 40.97
N VAL A 8 3.25 -29.34 41.65
CA VAL A 8 2.91 -28.02 41.10
C VAL A 8 4.12 -27.55 40.31
N THR A 9 4.06 -27.62 38.98
CA THR A 9 4.96 -26.88 38.10
C THR A 9 4.45 -25.45 38.00
N GLY A 10 5.06 -24.55 38.77
CA GLY A 10 4.89 -23.11 38.59
C GLY A 10 5.47 -22.70 37.24
N ILE A 11 4.61 -22.26 36.33
CA ILE A 11 5.03 -21.51 35.14
C ILE A 11 5.34 -20.11 35.64
N ILE A 12 6.63 -19.83 35.87
CA ILE A 12 7.13 -18.47 35.97
C ILE A 12 7.05 -17.91 34.55
N ALA A 13 6.12 -16.98 34.33
CA ALA A 13 6.13 -16.11 33.17
C ALA A 13 7.42 -15.26 33.27
N GLY A 14 8.49 -15.74 32.64
CA GLY A 14 9.69 -14.96 32.45
C GLY A 14 9.38 -13.86 31.47
N THR A 15 9.30 -12.62 31.94
CA THR A 15 9.57 -11.45 31.12
C THR A 15 11.01 -11.61 30.65
N CYS A 16 11.21 -12.14 29.44
CA CYS A 16 12.48 -12.04 28.74
C CYS A 16 12.68 -10.56 28.43
N SER A 17 13.26 -9.83 29.37
CA SER A 17 14.01 -8.62 29.07
C SER A 17 15.15 -9.07 28.15
N TRP A 18 14.93 -8.95 26.84
CA TRP A 18 15.98 -9.04 25.84
C TRP A 18 17.00 -7.94 26.18
N LEU A 19 18.13 -8.33 26.76
CA LEU A 19 19.31 -7.48 26.69
C LEU A 19 19.62 -7.34 25.19
N PRO A 20 19.64 -6.12 24.61
CA PRO A 20 20.02 -5.98 23.22
C PRO A 20 21.43 -6.57 23.07
N ALA A 21 21.60 -7.45 22.10
CA ALA A 21 22.93 -7.81 21.64
C ALA A 21 23.64 -6.49 21.30
N GLN A 22 24.89 -6.33 21.73
CA GLN A 22 25.65 -5.12 21.50
C GLN A 22 25.74 -4.90 19.97
N VAL A 23 24.96 -3.95 19.46
CA VAL A 23 24.89 -3.67 18.01
C VAL A 23 26.26 -3.08 17.61
N PRO A 24 26.89 -3.56 16.53
CA PRO A 24 28.16 -3.00 16.06
C PRO A 24 28.08 -1.49 15.82
N GLU A 25 29.20 -0.79 16.01
CA GLU A 25 29.30 0.63 15.65
C GLU A 25 29.19 0.77 14.12
N PRO A 26 28.29 1.62 13.61
CA PRO A 26 28.08 1.80 12.17
C PRO A 26 29.25 2.56 11.52
N GLU A 27 29.41 2.37 10.22
CA GLU A 27 30.37 3.12 9.41
C GLU A 27 29.92 4.59 9.27
N VAL A 28 30.89 5.51 9.17
CA VAL A 28 30.59 6.92 8.91
C VAL A 28 30.14 7.08 7.44
N PRO A 29 28.94 7.60 7.17
CA PRO A 29 28.45 7.83 5.82
C PRO A 29 29.38 8.75 5.02
N GLN A 30 29.52 8.45 3.73
CA GLN A 30 30.24 9.32 2.80
C GLN A 30 29.24 10.28 2.16
N LEU A 31 29.37 11.57 2.49
CA LEU A 31 28.56 12.65 1.93
C LEU A 31 29.19 13.19 0.66
N ALA A 32 28.36 13.67 -0.28
CA ALA A 32 28.87 14.40 -1.43
C ALA A 32 29.62 15.68 -0.99
N PRO A 33 30.65 16.11 -1.74
CA PRO A 33 31.36 17.35 -1.44
C PRO A 33 30.47 18.57 -1.72
N ALA A 34 30.86 19.72 -1.15
CA ALA A 34 30.23 21.01 -1.44
C ALA A 34 30.20 21.27 -2.95
N SER A 35 29.06 21.78 -3.44
CA SER A 35 28.86 22.11 -4.84
C SER A 35 27.87 23.27 -4.96
N ASP A 36 27.82 23.91 -6.13
CA ASP A 36 26.82 24.93 -6.46
C ASP A 36 25.56 24.34 -7.12
N GLU A 37 25.43 23.01 -7.18
CA GLU A 37 24.30 22.35 -7.83
C GLU A 37 22.96 22.69 -7.17
N GLY A 38 22.96 22.93 -5.85
CA GLY A 38 21.75 23.27 -5.10
C GLY A 38 21.18 24.62 -5.50
N GLU A 39 22.03 25.65 -5.58
CA GLU A 39 21.66 26.99 -6.05
C GLU A 39 21.26 26.97 -7.53
N LYS A 40 22.03 26.25 -8.36
CA LYS A 40 21.76 26.13 -9.80
C LYS A 40 20.41 25.48 -10.09
N ALA A 41 20.00 24.50 -9.28
CA ALA A 41 18.72 23.81 -9.44
C ALA A 41 17.49 24.72 -9.27
N ILE A 42 17.60 25.82 -8.50
CA ILE A 42 16.49 26.76 -8.27
C ILE A 42 15.96 27.33 -9.60
N SER A 43 16.85 27.57 -10.57
CA SER A 43 16.48 28.07 -11.90
C SER A 43 15.55 27.14 -12.68
N GLY A 44 15.57 25.84 -12.37
CA GLY A 44 14.73 24.82 -12.99
C GLY A 44 13.36 24.65 -12.31
N PHE A 45 13.18 25.20 -11.11
CA PHE A 45 11.95 25.06 -10.35
C PHE A 45 10.83 25.93 -10.91
N LYS A 46 9.60 25.41 -10.88
CA LYS A 46 8.39 26.21 -11.09
C LYS A 46 8.02 26.83 -9.75
N VAL A 47 8.31 28.11 -9.60
CA VAL A 47 8.00 28.90 -8.40
C VAL A 47 6.83 29.85 -8.71
N PRO A 48 5.83 29.98 -7.82
CA PRO A 48 4.67 30.84 -8.05
C PRO A 48 5.05 32.33 -8.04
N ASP A 49 4.32 33.13 -8.83
CA ASP A 49 4.54 34.58 -8.91
C ASP A 49 4.44 35.26 -7.53
N GLY A 50 5.37 36.18 -7.26
CA GLY A 50 5.45 36.89 -5.97
C GLY A 50 6.10 36.07 -4.86
N PHE A 51 6.72 34.94 -5.17
CA PHE A 51 7.54 34.16 -4.24
C PHE A 51 8.99 34.06 -4.71
N LYS A 52 9.89 33.95 -3.74
CA LYS A 52 11.33 33.76 -3.94
C LYS A 52 11.81 32.50 -3.24
N MET A 53 12.51 31.65 -4.00
CA MET A 53 13.20 30.47 -3.49
C MET A 53 14.68 30.79 -3.23
N SER A 54 15.22 30.31 -2.12
CA SER A 54 16.65 30.33 -1.80
C SER A 54 17.10 28.98 -1.27
N LEU A 55 18.38 28.64 -1.44
CA LEU A 55 18.96 27.47 -0.78
C LEU A 55 19.16 27.78 0.70
N PHE A 56 18.80 26.86 1.58
CA PHE A 56 19.02 26.96 3.03
C PHE A 56 20.20 26.09 3.48
N ALA A 57 20.24 24.84 3.02
CA ALA A 57 21.33 23.91 3.29
C ALA A 57 21.48 22.90 2.14
N ALA A 58 22.70 22.41 1.92
CA ALA A 58 23.02 21.37 0.95
C ALA A 58 24.24 20.58 1.42
N GLU A 59 24.74 19.70 0.56
CA GLU A 59 25.93 18.92 0.85
C GLU A 59 27.16 19.84 1.04
N PRO A 60 28.10 19.52 1.95
CA PRO A 60 28.17 18.31 2.77
C PRO A 60 27.43 18.44 4.12
N MET A 61 26.66 19.51 4.37
CA MET A 61 26.00 19.70 5.67
C MET A 61 24.92 18.66 5.93
N MET A 62 24.28 18.11 4.89
CA MET A 62 23.22 17.10 5.02
C MET A 62 23.18 16.16 3.81
N ALA A 63 22.53 15.00 3.94
CA ALA A 63 22.18 14.12 2.82
C ALA A 63 20.97 13.22 3.10
N ASN A 64 20.35 12.71 2.02
CA ASN A 64 19.24 11.75 2.03
C ASN A 64 18.10 12.12 3.02
N PRO A 65 17.55 13.35 2.95
CA PRO A 65 16.53 13.84 3.90
C PRO A 65 15.16 13.17 3.67
N VAL A 66 14.65 12.49 4.70
CA VAL A 66 13.34 11.82 4.66
C VAL A 66 12.21 12.72 5.14
N ALA A 67 12.38 13.29 6.32
CA ALA A 67 11.43 14.18 6.96
C ALA A 67 12.19 15.22 7.77
N PHE A 68 11.58 16.36 8.07
CA PHE A 68 12.19 17.35 8.95
C PHE A 68 11.14 18.15 9.71
N CYS A 69 11.57 18.81 10.78
CA CYS A 69 10.73 19.74 11.52
C CYS A 69 11.53 20.95 11.96
N LEU A 70 10.91 22.14 11.94
CA LEU A 70 11.46 23.34 12.55
C LEU A 70 10.98 23.51 13.98
N ASP A 71 11.89 23.90 14.87
CA ASP A 71 11.50 24.32 16.22
C ASP A 71 11.10 25.80 16.28
N ASP A 72 10.68 26.25 17.47
CA ASP A 72 10.27 27.63 17.71
C ASP A 72 11.40 28.67 17.55
N LEU A 73 12.66 28.22 17.52
CA LEU A 73 13.84 29.07 17.28
C LEU A 73 14.22 29.12 15.79
N GLY A 74 13.60 28.31 14.94
CA GLY A 74 13.92 28.19 13.52
C GLY A 74 15.10 27.25 13.24
N ARG A 75 15.50 26.42 14.22
CA ARG A 75 16.47 25.34 14.01
C ARG A 75 15.78 24.18 13.29
N VAL A 76 16.48 23.53 12.37
CA VAL A 76 15.90 22.44 11.56
C VAL A 76 16.46 21.10 12.03
N TYR A 77 15.57 20.17 12.38
CA TYR A 77 15.92 18.78 12.67
C TYR A 77 15.55 17.90 11.48
N VAL A 78 16.53 17.29 10.83
CA VAL A 78 16.38 16.50 9.60
C VAL A 78 16.62 15.01 9.90
N ALA A 79 15.67 14.14 9.56
CA ALA A 79 15.89 12.71 9.53
C ALA A 79 16.61 12.31 8.23
N GLU A 80 17.81 11.75 8.37
CA GLU A 80 18.65 11.26 7.27
C GLU A 80 18.65 9.73 7.25
N THR A 81 18.53 9.14 6.06
CA THR A 81 18.64 7.68 5.91
C THR A 81 19.85 7.25 5.10
N TYR A 82 20.54 6.21 5.60
CA TYR A 82 21.68 5.58 4.93
C TYR A 82 21.49 4.07 4.79
N ARG A 83 20.29 3.56 5.10
CA ARG A 83 20.01 2.12 5.21
C ARG A 83 19.13 1.57 4.09
N GLN A 84 18.83 2.38 3.08
CA GLN A 84 18.01 1.98 1.93
C GLN A 84 18.67 0.84 1.14
N GLY A 85 18.05 -0.36 1.14
CA GLY A 85 18.66 -1.57 0.56
C GLY A 85 19.85 -2.13 1.35
N GLN A 86 20.01 -1.68 2.59
CA GLN A 86 21.08 -2.06 3.52
C GLN A 86 20.48 -2.28 4.93
N GLY A 87 19.36 -2.99 5.00
CA GLY A 87 18.55 -3.18 6.22
C GLY A 87 17.12 -2.69 6.07
N VAL A 88 16.88 -1.71 5.19
CA VAL A 88 15.54 -1.31 4.75
C VAL A 88 15.24 -1.93 3.39
N GLU A 89 14.80 -3.18 3.41
CA GLU A 89 14.49 -3.95 2.21
C GLU A 89 13.09 -3.70 1.65
N ASP A 90 12.90 -4.13 0.41
CA ASP A 90 11.61 -4.25 -0.25
C ASP A 90 11.27 -5.73 -0.46
N ASN A 91 10.13 -6.18 0.07
CA ASN A 91 9.77 -7.59 0.04
C ASN A 91 9.50 -8.11 -1.39
N ARG A 92 9.24 -7.23 -2.38
CA ARG A 92 9.12 -7.62 -3.81
C ARG A 92 10.42 -8.21 -4.36
N GLY A 93 11.56 -7.75 -3.84
CA GLY A 93 12.87 -8.33 -4.16
C GLY A 93 13.12 -9.69 -3.50
N HIS A 94 12.25 -10.10 -2.56
CA HIS A 94 12.46 -11.20 -1.62
C HIS A 94 11.25 -12.13 -1.51
N ASN A 95 10.54 -12.46 -2.60
CA ASN A 95 9.24 -13.17 -2.52
C ASN A 95 9.27 -14.56 -1.85
N TYR A 96 10.45 -15.17 -1.70
CA TYR A 96 10.62 -16.38 -0.89
C TYR A 96 10.38 -16.13 0.62
N TRP A 97 10.38 -14.88 1.07
CA TRP A 97 9.93 -14.45 2.41
C TRP A 97 8.41 -14.38 2.53
N LEU A 98 7.67 -14.24 1.42
CA LEU A 98 6.26 -13.82 1.44
C LEU A 98 5.40 -14.60 2.44
N ILE A 99 5.54 -15.92 2.48
CA ILE A 99 4.76 -16.76 3.42
C ILE A 99 5.17 -16.52 4.88
N ASP A 100 6.47 -16.39 5.16
CA ASP A 100 6.95 -16.10 6.52
C ASP A 100 6.57 -14.66 6.94
N ASP A 101 6.63 -13.69 6.02
CA ASP A 101 6.24 -12.30 6.27
C ASP A 101 4.73 -12.17 6.53
N LEU A 102 3.88 -12.79 5.71
CA LEU A 102 2.44 -12.84 5.96
C LEU A 102 2.08 -13.61 7.23
N ALA A 103 2.90 -14.60 7.64
CA ALA A 103 2.70 -15.33 8.87
C ALA A 103 3.14 -14.54 10.12
N ALA A 104 4.12 -13.63 10.00
CA ALA A 104 4.68 -12.88 11.12
C ALA A 104 3.61 -12.14 11.93
N GLN A 105 3.70 -12.27 13.26
CA GLN A 105 2.77 -11.68 14.22
C GLN A 105 3.45 -10.70 15.18
N SER A 106 4.79 -10.65 15.17
CA SER A 106 5.61 -9.80 16.03
C SER A 106 6.89 -9.38 15.32
N VAL A 107 7.54 -8.32 15.83
CA VAL A 107 8.87 -7.89 15.41
C VAL A 107 9.92 -9.02 15.59
N ALA A 108 9.72 -9.88 16.59
CA ALA A 108 10.57 -11.06 16.81
C ALA A 108 10.43 -12.10 15.69
N ASP A 109 9.21 -12.35 15.19
CA ASP A 109 8.98 -13.22 14.03
C ASP A 109 9.68 -12.67 12.79
N ARG A 110 9.61 -11.35 12.59
CA ARG A 110 10.34 -10.67 11.52
C ARG A 110 11.83 -10.92 11.61
N ARG A 111 12.44 -10.63 12.76
CA ARG A 111 13.85 -10.92 13.01
C ARG A 111 14.20 -12.37 12.67
N ALA A 112 13.37 -13.31 13.12
CA ALA A 112 13.61 -14.73 12.94
C ALA A 112 13.60 -15.14 11.45
N TYR A 113 12.64 -14.67 10.65
CA TYR A 113 12.63 -15.03 9.23
C TYR A 113 13.72 -14.31 8.44
N ILE A 114 14.10 -13.09 8.81
CA ILE A 114 15.26 -12.40 8.21
C ILE A 114 16.50 -13.26 8.36
N LEU A 115 16.82 -13.67 9.59
CA LEU A 115 18.00 -14.47 9.87
C LEU A 115 17.93 -15.90 9.31
N LYS A 116 16.72 -16.45 9.16
CA LYS A 116 16.49 -17.74 8.49
C LYS A 116 16.92 -17.69 7.02
N HIS A 117 16.57 -16.61 6.33
CA HIS A 117 16.80 -16.48 4.88
C HIS A 117 18.12 -15.77 4.55
N HIS A 118 18.57 -14.84 5.41
CA HIS A 118 19.79 -14.03 5.27
C HIS A 118 20.56 -13.97 6.60
N PRO A 119 21.27 -15.05 6.97
CA PRO A 119 22.10 -15.05 8.18
C PRO A 119 23.13 -13.91 8.20
N GLU A 120 23.60 -13.46 7.05
CA GLU A 120 24.54 -12.34 6.89
C GLU A 120 23.95 -10.98 7.29
N ALA A 121 22.62 -10.84 7.36
CA ALA A 121 21.94 -9.61 7.78
C ALA A 121 22.37 -9.17 9.19
N ALA A 122 22.71 -10.12 10.07
CA ALA A 122 23.23 -9.85 11.41
C ALA A 122 24.46 -8.92 11.42
N GLN A 123 25.27 -8.99 10.36
CA GLN A 123 26.42 -8.12 10.17
C GLN A 123 26.15 -7.00 9.16
N LYS A 124 25.55 -7.32 8.00
CA LYS A 124 25.41 -6.33 6.91
C LYS A 124 24.43 -5.21 7.21
N TYR A 125 23.30 -5.51 7.86
CA TYR A 125 22.26 -4.49 8.12
C TYR A 125 22.63 -3.55 9.26
N THR A 126 23.68 -3.87 10.02
CA THR A 126 24.18 -3.06 11.13
C THR A 126 25.34 -2.14 10.74
N GLN A 127 25.83 -2.21 9.50
CA GLN A 127 26.95 -1.39 9.02
C GLN A 127 26.58 0.07 8.79
N HIS A 128 25.30 0.37 8.57
CA HIS A 128 24.82 1.72 8.29
C HIS A 128 23.71 2.08 9.28
N ASP A 129 23.65 3.35 9.68
CA ASP A 129 22.67 3.88 10.62
C ASP A 129 21.86 5.03 10.01
N ASP A 130 20.61 5.17 10.41
CA ASP A 130 19.85 6.40 10.18
C ASP A 130 20.20 7.43 11.27
N ARG A 131 19.98 8.72 11.01
CA ARG A 131 20.46 9.83 11.86
C ARG A 131 19.48 10.98 11.92
N ILE A 132 19.57 11.79 12.98
CA ILE A 132 18.95 13.11 13.06
C ILE A 132 20.05 14.15 13.00
N ARG A 133 19.93 15.08 12.06
CA ARG A 133 20.81 16.24 11.91
C ARG A 133 20.14 17.51 12.40
N LEU A 134 20.90 18.34 13.10
CA LEU A 134 20.51 19.70 13.48
C LEU A 134 21.20 20.69 12.55
N LEU A 135 20.42 21.56 11.90
CA LEU A 135 20.89 22.68 11.08
C LEU A 135 20.50 24.01 11.73
N ILE A 136 21.43 24.97 11.76
CA ILE A 136 21.22 26.27 12.40
C ILE A 136 21.69 27.39 11.48
N ASP A 137 20.82 28.38 11.28
CA ASP A 137 21.13 29.71 10.78
C ASP A 137 21.39 30.63 11.99
N SER A 138 22.67 30.86 12.30
CA SER A 138 23.12 31.53 13.51
C SER A 138 23.33 33.04 13.34
N ASP A 139 23.37 33.53 12.10
CA ASP A 139 23.45 34.97 11.79
C ASP A 139 22.14 35.57 11.23
N GLY A 140 21.16 34.73 10.92
CA GLY A 140 19.82 35.09 10.49
C GLY A 140 19.74 35.54 9.03
N ASP A 141 20.70 35.15 8.19
CA ASP A 141 20.75 35.52 6.77
C ASP A 141 19.79 34.67 5.89
N GLY A 142 19.19 33.63 6.46
CA GLY A 142 18.29 32.70 5.78
C GLY A 142 19.00 31.49 5.19
N GLN A 143 20.24 31.20 5.59
CA GLN A 143 21.03 30.01 5.25
C GLN A 143 21.61 29.37 6.51
N ALA A 144 21.71 28.04 6.55
CA ALA A 144 22.38 27.36 7.65
C ALA A 144 23.89 27.54 7.56
N ASP A 145 24.53 27.94 8.67
CA ASP A 145 25.99 28.04 8.79
C ASP A 145 26.58 27.00 9.76
N LYS A 146 25.74 26.22 10.45
CA LYS A 146 26.16 25.13 11.35
C LYS A 146 25.34 23.87 11.15
N ASP A 147 26.02 22.73 11.26
CA ASP A 147 25.40 21.41 11.35
C ASP A 147 26.02 20.56 12.48
N THR A 148 25.18 19.75 13.13
CA THR A 148 25.59 18.76 14.13
C THR A 148 24.77 17.48 13.98
N ILE A 149 25.38 16.31 14.23
CA ILE A 149 24.61 15.06 14.39
C ILE A 149 23.93 15.11 15.76
N PHE A 150 22.62 15.38 15.77
CA PHE A 150 21.85 15.45 17.00
C PHE A 150 21.68 14.06 17.64
N SER A 151 21.40 13.04 16.83
CA SER A 151 21.26 11.65 17.30
C SER A 151 21.58 10.66 16.17
N ALA A 152 22.14 9.50 16.52
CA ALA A 152 22.61 8.48 15.57
C ALA A 152 22.50 7.07 16.18
N GLY A 153 22.97 6.05 15.45
CA GLY A 153 23.02 4.67 15.95
C GLY A 153 21.69 3.92 15.88
N TYR A 154 20.88 4.21 14.86
CA TYR A 154 19.68 3.46 14.51
C TYR A 154 20.02 2.44 13.41
N ASN A 155 20.67 1.34 13.79
CA ASN A 155 21.23 0.33 12.90
C ASN A 155 20.89 -1.14 13.23
N ASP A 156 19.96 -1.45 14.13
CA ASP A 156 19.60 -2.85 14.37
C ASP A 156 18.90 -3.48 13.14
N ILE A 157 18.99 -4.80 13.00
CA ILE A 157 18.48 -5.55 11.85
C ILE A 157 16.96 -5.44 11.62
N VAL A 158 16.19 -5.05 12.64
CA VAL A 158 14.75 -4.77 12.49
C VAL A 158 14.44 -3.27 12.56
N GLU A 159 15.46 -2.41 12.60
CA GLU A 159 15.22 -0.98 12.47
C GLU A 159 14.93 -0.61 11.02
N GLY A 160 13.99 0.31 10.80
CA GLY A 160 13.56 0.74 9.46
C GLY A 160 14.13 2.10 9.07
N THR A 161 13.43 2.79 8.17
CA THR A 161 13.74 4.18 7.83
C THR A 161 13.29 5.12 8.95
N GLY A 162 14.19 6.02 9.36
CA GLY A 162 13.85 7.21 10.14
C GLY A 162 13.03 8.18 9.31
N ALA A 163 11.73 8.31 9.62
CA ALA A 163 10.81 8.93 8.67
C ALA A 163 9.75 9.83 9.32
N GLY A 164 10.06 10.40 10.49
CA GLY A 164 9.26 11.45 11.13
C GLY A 164 10.03 12.08 12.28
N VAL A 165 9.94 13.40 12.40
CA VAL A 165 10.62 14.21 13.41
C VAL A 165 9.67 15.29 13.89
N LEU A 166 9.57 15.51 15.20
CA LEU A 166 8.81 16.63 15.76
C LEU A 166 9.59 17.27 16.91
N ALA A 167 9.89 18.56 16.77
CA ALA A 167 10.50 19.35 17.84
C ALA A 167 9.41 20.04 18.68
N LEU A 168 9.37 19.77 19.98
CA LEU A 168 8.34 20.31 20.86
C LEU A 168 8.89 20.53 22.27
N ASN A 169 8.87 21.80 22.73
CA ASN A 169 9.26 22.18 24.11
C ASN A 169 10.67 21.68 24.53
N GLY A 170 11.61 21.64 23.59
CA GLY A 170 12.98 21.16 23.81
C GLY A 170 13.16 19.64 23.73
N ASP A 171 12.06 18.89 23.61
CA ASP A 171 12.10 17.45 23.31
C ASP A 171 12.01 17.23 21.80
N ILE A 172 12.73 16.24 21.27
CA ILE A 172 12.63 15.79 19.88
C ILE A 172 12.00 14.39 19.86
N PHE A 173 10.86 14.27 19.20
CA PHE A 173 10.21 12.99 18.96
C PHE A 173 10.65 12.46 17.60
N TYR A 174 10.96 11.16 17.53
CA TYR A 174 11.50 10.54 16.32
C TYR A 174 10.88 9.17 16.07
N THR A 175 10.41 8.95 14.86
CA THR A 175 9.84 7.66 14.44
C THR A 175 10.87 6.85 13.67
N ASN A 176 11.22 5.68 14.21
CA ASN A 176 12.06 4.70 13.55
C ASN A 176 11.67 3.32 14.05
N ILE A 177 10.96 2.54 13.22
CA ILE A 177 10.52 1.20 13.65
C ILE A 177 11.72 0.42 14.20
N PRO A 178 11.54 -0.43 15.22
CA PRO A 178 10.28 -0.78 15.85
C PRO A 178 9.83 0.18 16.96
N THR A 179 10.38 1.40 17.05
CA THR A 179 10.29 2.25 18.24
C THR A 179 9.88 3.70 17.91
N VAL A 180 9.10 4.31 18.80
CA VAL A 180 8.91 5.78 18.85
C VAL A 180 9.82 6.32 19.95
N TRP A 181 10.71 7.24 19.59
CA TRP A 181 11.72 7.79 20.48
C TRP A 181 11.36 9.19 20.96
N LYS A 182 11.77 9.51 22.19
CA LYS A 182 11.86 10.85 22.74
C LYS A 182 13.32 11.13 23.07
N LEU A 183 13.83 12.25 22.59
CA LEU A 183 15.21 12.66 22.72
C LEU A 183 15.28 14.05 23.36
N ARG A 184 16.35 14.31 24.11
CA ARG A 184 16.56 15.63 24.73
C ARG A 184 18.05 15.97 24.78
N ASP A 185 18.35 17.22 24.46
CA ASP A 185 19.62 17.88 24.67
C ASP A 185 19.52 18.67 25.98
N GLU A 186 20.23 18.23 27.02
CA GLU A 186 20.17 18.82 28.35
C GLU A 186 21.14 19.99 28.53
N ASP A 187 22.27 19.98 27.82
CA ASP A 187 23.34 20.99 27.99
C ASP A 187 23.40 22.06 26.89
N GLY A 188 22.63 21.88 25.82
CA GLY A 188 22.47 22.81 24.71
C GLY A 188 23.60 22.75 23.69
N ASP A 189 24.39 21.69 23.64
CA ASP A 189 25.49 21.53 22.69
C ASP A 189 25.04 21.10 21.27
N GLY A 190 23.76 20.78 21.10
CA GLY A 190 23.19 20.32 19.84
C GLY A 190 23.26 18.81 19.64
N VAL A 191 23.52 18.03 20.69
CA VAL A 191 23.53 16.56 20.72
C VAL A 191 22.53 16.07 21.79
N ALA A 192 21.83 14.97 21.49
CA ALA A 192 20.92 14.37 22.46
C ALA A 192 21.70 13.63 23.57
N ASP A 193 21.51 14.06 24.82
CA ASP A 193 22.00 13.39 26.03
C ASP A 193 21.09 12.24 26.47
N GLU A 194 19.77 12.43 26.29
CA GLU A 194 18.75 11.47 26.67
C GLU A 194 18.08 10.85 25.43
N LYS A 195 17.90 9.53 25.46
CA LYS A 195 17.17 8.75 24.44
C LYS A 195 16.24 7.75 25.12
N VAL A 196 14.93 8.01 25.04
CA VAL A 196 13.88 7.21 25.68
C VAL A 196 12.97 6.58 24.63
N ALA A 197 12.75 5.27 24.72
CA ALA A 197 11.73 4.58 23.94
C ALA A 197 10.34 4.83 24.58
N LEU A 198 9.43 5.50 23.86
CA LEU A 198 8.07 5.75 24.33
C LEU A 198 7.15 4.54 24.12
N SER A 199 7.32 3.84 23.00
CA SER A 199 6.60 2.60 22.69
C SER A 199 7.36 1.79 21.64
N GLU A 200 7.19 0.46 21.69
CA GLU A 200 7.87 -0.50 20.81
C GLU A 200 6.89 -1.55 20.28
N GLY A 201 7.23 -2.19 19.16
CA GLY A 201 6.41 -3.26 18.56
C GLY A 201 5.86 -2.93 17.16
N TYR A 202 6.37 -1.87 16.55
CA TYR A 202 6.03 -1.44 15.21
C TYR A 202 6.84 -2.19 14.15
N GLY A 203 6.28 -2.34 12.95
CA GLY A 203 6.93 -3.05 11.86
C GLY A 203 6.95 -4.55 12.10
N VAL A 204 5.78 -5.17 12.24
CA VAL A 204 5.69 -6.64 12.35
C VAL A 204 6.15 -7.34 11.07
N ARG A 205 6.01 -6.67 9.92
CA ARG A 205 6.33 -7.19 8.59
C ARG A 205 7.33 -6.29 7.87
N PHE A 206 7.90 -6.77 6.77
CA PHE A 206 8.77 -5.95 5.91
C PHE A 206 7.98 -5.13 4.90
N ALA A 207 6.89 -5.69 4.36
CA ALA A 207 6.05 -5.03 3.36
C ALA A 207 6.90 -4.34 2.26
N PHE A 208 6.66 -3.04 2.04
CA PHE A 208 7.37 -2.23 1.06
C PHE A 208 8.35 -1.29 1.77
N ARG A 209 9.35 -0.83 1.02
CA ARG A 209 10.30 0.18 1.51
C ARG A 209 9.57 1.51 1.76
N GLY A 210 9.89 2.17 2.87
CA GLY A 210 9.33 3.47 3.23
C GLY A 210 7.89 3.43 3.73
N HIS A 211 7.37 2.25 4.10
CA HIS A 211 6.07 2.06 4.76
C HIS A 211 6.25 1.92 6.28
N ASP A 212 7.13 2.75 6.82
CA ASP A 212 7.65 2.70 8.19
C ASP A 212 6.75 3.49 9.14
N LEU A 213 7.28 3.94 10.28
CA LEU A 213 6.62 4.90 11.16
C LEU A 213 6.89 6.32 10.66
N HIS A 214 5.85 7.14 10.63
CA HIS A 214 5.89 8.52 10.12
C HIS A 214 4.97 9.47 10.92
N GLY A 215 4.69 10.65 10.37
CA GLY A 215 3.47 11.42 10.65
C GLY A 215 3.39 12.07 12.03
N LEU A 216 4.52 12.46 12.62
CA LEU A 216 4.54 13.05 13.95
C LEU A 216 3.92 14.47 13.94
N THR A 217 2.75 14.63 14.57
CA THR A 217 2.13 15.95 14.75
C THR A 217 1.53 16.10 16.15
N LEU A 218 1.48 17.33 16.65
CA LEU A 218 0.79 17.66 17.90
C LEU A 218 -0.70 17.94 17.62
N GLY A 219 -1.57 17.25 18.35
CA GLY A 219 -3.01 17.48 18.31
C GLY A 219 -3.45 18.66 19.17
N PRO A 220 -4.63 19.26 18.88
CA PRO A 220 -5.19 20.34 19.69
C PRO A 220 -5.60 19.91 21.10
N ASP A 221 -5.65 18.61 21.37
CA ASP A 221 -5.83 17.98 22.68
C ASP A 221 -4.51 17.92 23.49
N GLY A 222 -3.36 18.26 22.89
CA GLY A 222 -2.05 18.19 23.54
C GLY A 222 -1.40 16.80 23.50
N LYS A 223 -1.93 15.88 22.68
CA LYS A 223 -1.36 14.55 22.44
C LYS A 223 -0.53 14.53 21.17
N ILE A 224 0.47 13.67 21.12
CA ILE A 224 1.23 13.41 19.89
C ILE A 224 0.50 12.35 19.09
N TYR A 225 0.37 12.59 17.80
CA TYR A 225 -0.15 11.67 16.81
C TYR A 225 1.00 11.23 15.92
N PHE A 226 0.98 9.98 15.49
CA PHE A 226 1.96 9.40 14.58
C PHE A 226 1.32 8.25 13.82
N SER A 227 1.91 7.85 12.70
CA SER A 227 1.35 6.84 11.83
C SER A 227 2.33 5.71 11.56
N ILE A 228 1.80 4.58 11.08
CA ILE A 228 2.57 3.50 10.49
C ILE A 228 1.96 3.08 9.17
N GLY A 229 2.82 2.71 8.21
CA GLY A 229 2.41 2.00 7.02
C GLY A 229 1.97 0.55 7.29
N ASP A 230 1.70 -0.19 6.23
CA ASP A 230 1.15 -1.55 6.26
C ASP A 230 2.13 -2.64 6.71
N ARG A 231 3.32 -2.25 7.21
CA ARG A 231 4.22 -3.11 8.00
C ARG A 231 3.57 -3.57 9.31
N GLY A 232 2.54 -2.87 9.78
CA GLY A 232 1.70 -3.29 10.91
C GLY A 232 2.41 -3.22 12.26
N TYR A 233 1.70 -3.61 13.32
CA TYR A 233 2.13 -3.42 14.70
C TYR A 233 1.61 -4.52 15.65
N ASN A 234 2.36 -4.74 16.72
CA ASN A 234 1.99 -5.57 17.86
C ASN A 234 2.68 -5.00 19.11
N ILE A 235 1.94 -4.15 19.84
CA ILE A 235 2.45 -3.27 20.90
C ILE A 235 1.80 -3.66 22.22
N GLU A 236 2.59 -3.78 23.27
CA GLU A 236 2.11 -3.86 24.65
C GLU A 236 2.07 -2.45 25.25
N ALA A 237 0.88 -1.95 25.58
CA ALA A 237 0.70 -0.60 26.13
C ALA A 237 -0.42 -0.58 27.18
N ASP A 238 -0.16 0.05 28.33
CA ASP A 238 -1.14 0.28 29.40
C ASP A 238 -1.91 -1.00 29.85
N GLY A 239 -1.27 -2.16 29.78
CA GLY A 239 -1.84 -3.45 30.16
C GLY A 239 -2.76 -4.09 29.10
N ALA A 240 -2.75 -3.58 27.87
CA ALA A 240 -3.43 -4.14 26.71
C ALA A 240 -2.46 -4.36 25.54
N THR A 241 -2.80 -5.30 24.67
CA THR A 241 -2.11 -5.53 23.40
C THR A 241 -2.84 -4.80 22.29
N LEU A 242 -2.18 -3.86 21.62
CA LEU A 242 -2.64 -3.24 20.37
C LEU A 242 -2.02 -4.00 19.21
N LYS A 243 -2.84 -4.67 18.37
CA LYS A 243 -2.32 -5.57 17.34
C LYS A 243 -3.08 -5.51 16.03
N ASP A 244 -2.37 -5.19 14.95
CA ASP A 244 -2.75 -5.45 13.57
C ASP A 244 -1.47 -5.62 12.73
N PRO A 245 -1.10 -6.85 12.35
CA PRO A 245 0.14 -7.08 11.61
C PRO A 245 0.03 -6.76 10.11
N GLY A 246 -1.15 -6.39 9.60
CA GLY A 246 -1.40 -6.33 8.16
C GLY A 246 -1.97 -5.02 7.64
N SER A 247 -2.22 -4.02 8.49
CA SER A 247 -2.67 -2.71 8.03
C SER A 247 -1.89 -1.58 8.70
N GLY A 248 -1.81 -0.45 7.99
CA GLY A 248 -1.31 0.79 8.54
C GLY A 248 -2.35 1.45 9.46
N ALA A 249 -1.85 2.28 10.37
CA ALA A 249 -2.66 2.90 11.41
C ALA A 249 -2.14 4.28 11.79
N VAL A 250 -3.00 5.06 12.44
CA VAL A 250 -2.65 6.28 13.16
C VAL A 250 -2.85 6.02 14.64
N PHE A 251 -1.91 6.46 15.45
CA PHE A 251 -1.91 6.36 16.90
C PHE A 251 -1.95 7.75 17.52
N ARG A 252 -2.28 7.81 18.81
CA ARG A 252 -2.04 8.98 19.64
C ARG A 252 -1.67 8.58 21.07
N CYS A 253 -0.84 9.39 21.73
CA CYS A 253 -0.51 9.23 23.15
C CYS A 253 -0.17 10.58 23.80
N ASN A 254 -0.06 10.60 25.12
CA ASN A 254 0.48 11.73 25.86
C ASN A 254 1.97 11.94 25.54
N LEU A 255 2.52 13.12 25.85
CA LEU A 255 3.93 13.47 25.59
C LEU A 255 4.95 12.56 26.31
N ASP A 256 4.51 11.81 27.31
CA ASP A 256 5.32 10.82 28.05
C ASP A 256 5.11 9.38 27.55
N GLY A 257 4.35 9.18 26.48
CA GLY A 257 4.02 7.87 25.92
C GLY A 257 2.81 7.18 26.55
N SER A 258 2.24 7.70 27.65
CA SER A 258 1.07 7.10 28.30
C SER A 258 -0.23 7.29 27.51
N ASN A 259 -1.24 6.45 27.78
CA ASN A 259 -2.53 6.45 27.08
C ASN A 259 -2.37 6.29 25.57
N LEU A 260 -1.57 5.29 25.15
CA LEU A 260 -1.42 4.97 23.73
C LEU A 260 -2.70 4.34 23.19
N GLU A 261 -3.25 4.96 22.14
CA GLU A 261 -4.51 4.53 21.52
C GLU A 261 -4.34 4.42 20.00
N VAL A 262 -4.97 3.40 19.40
CA VAL A 262 -5.16 3.35 17.94
C VAL A 262 -6.30 4.28 17.56
N PHE A 263 -5.99 5.30 16.77
CA PHE A 263 -6.95 6.31 16.33
C PHE A 263 -7.70 5.90 15.06
N CYS A 264 -7.00 5.37 14.05
CA CYS A 264 -7.58 4.93 12.77
C CYS A 264 -6.75 3.77 12.18
N THR A 265 -7.37 2.85 11.41
CA THR A 265 -6.68 1.69 10.80
C THR A 265 -7.03 1.50 9.32
N GLY A 266 -6.45 0.48 8.69
CA GLY A 266 -6.73 0.15 7.29
C GLY A 266 -6.05 1.07 6.29
N LEU A 267 -5.00 1.78 6.70
CA LEU A 267 -4.18 2.65 5.85
C LEU A 267 -3.06 1.83 5.17
N ARG A 268 -2.45 2.34 4.09
CA ARG A 268 -1.33 1.68 3.40
C ARG A 268 0.01 2.28 3.78
N ASN A 269 0.19 3.56 3.56
CA ASN A 269 1.39 4.31 3.89
C ASN A 269 1.07 5.80 4.08
N PRO A 270 0.49 6.18 5.24
CA PRO A 270 0.17 7.56 5.58
C PRO A 270 1.43 8.29 6.05
N GLN A 271 2.23 8.86 5.14
CA GLN A 271 3.54 9.45 5.48
C GLN A 271 3.43 10.68 6.39
N GLU A 272 2.49 11.60 6.15
CA GLU A 272 2.34 12.77 7.01
C GLU A 272 0.91 13.03 7.46
N LEU A 273 0.78 13.67 8.62
CA LEU A 273 -0.48 13.97 9.29
C LEU A 273 -0.63 15.47 9.50
N ALA A 274 -1.78 16.04 9.12
CA ALA A 274 -2.06 17.46 9.34
C ALA A 274 -3.44 17.70 9.95
N PHE A 275 -3.45 18.56 10.97
CA PHE A 275 -4.68 19.14 11.53
C PHE A 275 -5.02 20.47 10.86
N ASP A 276 -6.29 20.66 10.50
CA ASP A 276 -6.81 21.99 10.17
C ASP A 276 -7.05 22.86 11.43
N ASP A 277 -7.53 24.09 11.24
CA ASP A 277 -7.84 25.02 12.35
C ASP A 277 -9.03 24.59 13.21
N TYR A 278 -9.82 23.63 12.75
CA TYR A 278 -10.98 23.06 13.46
C TYR A 278 -10.64 21.71 14.12
N GLY A 279 -9.37 21.33 14.08
CA GLY A 279 -8.83 20.11 14.67
C GLY A 279 -9.31 18.84 13.98
N ASN A 280 -9.69 18.90 12.70
CA ASN A 280 -9.91 17.73 11.85
C ASN A 280 -8.55 17.19 11.38
N LEU A 281 -8.35 15.87 11.50
CA LEU A 281 -7.09 15.22 11.13
C LEU A 281 -7.18 14.64 9.72
N PHE A 282 -6.19 14.93 8.89
CA PHE A 282 -6.12 14.43 7.51
C PHE A 282 -4.77 13.80 7.19
N THR A 283 -4.77 12.94 6.17
CA THR A 283 -3.57 12.41 5.54
C THR A 283 -3.83 12.10 4.07
N CYS A 284 -2.77 12.02 3.28
CA CYS A 284 -2.80 11.43 1.94
C CYS A 284 -2.15 10.05 1.98
N ASP A 285 -2.95 9.00 1.83
CA ASP A 285 -2.51 7.62 1.94
C ASP A 285 -2.19 7.02 0.57
N ASN A 286 -1.09 6.27 0.47
CA ASN A 286 -0.50 5.86 -0.80
C ASN A 286 -1.35 4.80 -1.58
N ASN A 287 -1.17 4.72 -2.90
CA ASN A 287 -1.82 3.75 -3.80
C ASN A 287 -1.17 2.35 -3.70
N SER A 288 -1.75 1.32 -4.32
CA SER A 288 -1.28 -0.09 -4.29
C SER A 288 -0.28 -0.49 -5.38
N ASP A 289 0.22 0.47 -6.15
CA ASP A 289 1.07 0.23 -7.32
C ASP A 289 0.39 -0.64 -8.41
N SER A 290 -0.95 -0.62 -8.52
CA SER A 290 -1.70 -1.45 -9.49
C SER A 290 -2.72 -0.69 -10.35
N GLY A 291 -2.53 0.63 -10.50
CA GLY A 291 -3.39 1.50 -11.30
C GLY A 291 -4.45 2.27 -10.50
N ASP A 292 -4.51 2.08 -9.19
CA ASP A 292 -5.23 2.93 -8.25
C ASP A 292 -4.43 4.21 -7.90
N GLN A 293 -5.08 5.15 -7.24
CA GLN A 293 -4.52 6.46 -6.90
C GLN A 293 -4.50 6.71 -5.39
N ALA A 294 -3.55 7.53 -4.93
CA ALA A 294 -3.43 7.89 -3.54
C ALA A 294 -4.65 8.68 -3.07
N ARG A 295 -4.97 8.51 -1.79
CA ARG A 295 -6.29 8.77 -1.23
C ARG A 295 -6.19 9.89 -0.21
N TRP A 296 -6.92 10.99 -0.41
CA TRP A 296 -7.08 12.03 0.60
C TRP A 296 -8.16 11.62 1.60
N ILE A 297 -7.80 11.50 2.87
CA ILE A 297 -8.63 10.88 3.91
C ILE A 297 -8.87 11.84 5.06
N TYR A 298 -10.14 11.97 5.47
CA TYR A 298 -10.51 12.50 6.78
C TYR A 298 -10.43 11.38 7.82
N LEU A 299 -9.45 11.45 8.72
CA LEU A 299 -9.20 10.42 9.71
C LEU A 299 -10.22 10.54 10.86
N LEU A 300 -11.18 9.62 10.88
CA LEU A 300 -12.19 9.52 11.94
C LEU A 300 -11.72 8.57 13.04
N GLN A 301 -11.93 8.95 14.30
CA GLN A 301 -11.61 8.10 15.46
C GLN A 301 -12.35 6.75 15.36
N GLY A 302 -11.60 5.66 15.48
CA GLY A 302 -12.09 4.28 15.36
C GLY A 302 -12.47 3.85 13.94
N GLY A 303 -12.18 4.68 12.93
CA GLY A 303 -12.46 4.40 11.51
C GLY A 303 -11.46 3.43 10.88
N HIS A 304 -11.88 2.76 9.81
CA HIS A 304 -11.07 1.82 9.03
C HIS A 304 -11.13 2.23 7.54
N THR A 305 -10.01 2.33 6.83
CA THR A 305 -10.01 2.86 5.44
C THR A 305 -9.86 1.80 4.35
N GLY A 306 -9.75 0.52 4.72
CA GLY A 306 -10.00 -0.62 3.82
C GLY A 306 -8.78 -1.35 3.29
N TRP A 307 -7.56 -0.83 3.45
CA TRP A 307 -6.34 -1.50 3.01
C TRP A 307 -5.92 -2.66 3.91
N ASN A 308 -5.28 -3.66 3.32
CA ASN A 308 -4.49 -4.67 4.00
C ASN A 308 -3.33 -5.12 3.11
N MET A 309 -2.13 -5.27 3.67
CA MET A 309 -0.91 -5.64 2.96
C MET A 309 -1.06 -6.94 2.15
N ALA A 310 -1.88 -7.89 2.61
CA ALA A 310 -2.05 -9.16 1.90
C ALA A 310 -2.66 -9.00 0.49
N TYR A 311 -3.46 -7.94 0.28
CA TYR A 311 -4.07 -7.63 -1.01
C TYR A 311 -3.01 -7.32 -2.07
N GLN A 312 -1.87 -6.78 -1.65
CA GLN A 312 -0.75 -6.42 -2.52
C GLN A 312 -0.22 -7.59 -3.37
N TYR A 313 -0.43 -8.83 -2.93
CA TYR A 313 0.07 -10.04 -3.59
C TYR A 313 -1.02 -10.82 -4.33
N LEU A 314 -2.24 -10.30 -4.40
CA LEU A 314 -3.24 -10.78 -5.35
C LEU A 314 -3.01 -10.11 -6.71
N SER A 315 -3.14 -10.88 -7.79
CA SER A 315 -2.89 -10.40 -9.16
C SER A 315 -3.77 -9.21 -9.55
N ASP A 316 -4.97 -9.12 -8.99
CA ASP A 316 -5.91 -8.02 -9.18
C ASP A 316 -6.12 -7.18 -7.92
N ARG A 317 -5.27 -7.35 -6.89
CA ARG A 317 -5.40 -6.77 -5.55
C ARG A 317 -6.68 -7.13 -4.78
N GLY A 318 -7.42 -8.17 -5.19
CA GLY A 318 -8.51 -8.72 -4.39
C GLY A 318 -9.59 -7.71 -4.03
N PRO A 319 -10.10 -7.71 -2.79
CA PRO A 319 -11.15 -6.79 -2.35
C PRO A 319 -10.86 -5.31 -2.65
N TRP A 320 -9.59 -4.89 -2.58
CA TRP A 320 -9.20 -3.50 -2.84
C TRP A 320 -9.75 -2.96 -4.17
N ASN A 321 -9.51 -3.69 -5.26
CA ASN A 321 -9.99 -3.31 -6.59
C ASN A 321 -11.36 -3.92 -6.91
N ARG A 322 -11.60 -5.21 -6.57
CA ARG A 322 -12.87 -5.89 -6.88
C ARG A 322 -14.07 -5.22 -6.21
N GLU A 323 -13.88 -4.70 -5.00
CA GLU A 323 -14.93 -4.06 -4.19
C GLU A 323 -14.78 -2.53 -4.14
N LYS A 324 -13.85 -1.95 -4.92
CA LYS A 324 -13.63 -0.49 -5.06
C LYS A 324 -13.41 0.20 -3.70
N LEU A 325 -12.61 -0.40 -2.82
CA LEU A 325 -12.39 0.13 -1.46
C LEU A 325 -11.62 1.46 -1.44
N TRP A 326 -10.85 1.75 -2.48
CA TRP A 326 -10.07 2.98 -2.61
C TRP A 326 -10.83 4.13 -3.26
N HIS A 327 -12.01 3.87 -3.79
CA HIS A 327 -12.84 4.89 -4.42
C HIS A 327 -13.50 5.78 -3.36
N PRO A 328 -13.79 7.05 -3.69
CA PRO A 328 -14.68 7.87 -2.89
C PRO A 328 -16.05 7.20 -2.73
N HIS A 329 -16.81 7.70 -1.77
CA HIS A 329 -18.08 7.09 -1.39
C HIS A 329 -19.01 6.82 -2.60
N HIS A 330 -19.53 5.60 -2.69
CA HIS A 330 -20.53 5.21 -3.68
C HIS A 330 -21.53 4.19 -3.12
N GLU A 331 -22.67 4.02 -3.78
CA GLU A 331 -23.69 3.05 -3.39
C GLU A 331 -23.15 1.61 -3.43
N GLY A 332 -23.49 0.81 -2.41
CA GLY A 332 -23.09 -0.60 -2.29
C GLY A 332 -21.65 -0.84 -1.85
N GLN A 333 -20.89 0.22 -1.54
CA GLN A 333 -19.55 0.11 -0.99
C GLN A 333 -19.56 -0.59 0.38
N ALA A 334 -18.42 -1.18 0.79
CA ALA A 334 -18.32 -1.84 2.07
C ALA A 334 -18.63 -0.90 3.24
N ALA A 335 -19.61 -1.24 4.07
CA ALA A 335 -20.10 -0.30 5.08
C ALA A 335 -19.17 -0.18 6.30
N TYR A 336 -18.31 -1.19 6.50
CA TYR A 336 -17.31 -1.18 7.57
C TYR A 336 -16.15 -0.19 7.35
N ILE A 337 -16.03 0.40 6.15
CA ILE A 337 -14.99 1.40 5.86
C ILE A 337 -15.53 2.83 5.95
N VAL A 338 -14.62 3.75 6.25
CA VAL A 338 -14.74 5.17 5.97
C VAL A 338 -13.99 5.42 4.66
N PRO A 339 -14.68 5.70 3.54
CA PRO A 339 -14.05 5.91 2.25
C PRO A 339 -13.26 7.24 2.22
N PRO A 340 -12.29 7.37 1.31
CA PRO A 340 -11.60 8.64 1.12
C PRO A 340 -12.55 9.73 0.61
N ILE A 341 -12.15 10.99 0.82
CA ILE A 341 -12.84 12.15 0.25
C ILE A 341 -12.68 12.15 -1.27
N ILE A 342 -11.44 11.97 -1.73
CA ILE A 342 -11.08 12.00 -3.16
C ILE A 342 -9.74 11.28 -3.38
N ASN A 343 -9.47 10.88 -4.61
CA ASN A 343 -8.13 10.47 -5.05
C ASN A 343 -7.41 11.65 -5.73
N ILE A 344 -6.18 11.97 -5.34
CA ILE A 344 -5.53 13.24 -5.74
C ILE A 344 -4.02 13.16 -6.05
N SER A 345 -3.34 12.07 -5.70
CA SER A 345 -1.87 11.95 -5.80
C SER A 345 -1.46 10.56 -6.28
N ASP A 346 -0.21 10.41 -6.73
CA ASP A 346 0.39 9.13 -7.12
C ASP A 346 1.65 8.78 -6.29
N GLY A 347 2.03 9.62 -5.31
CA GLY A 347 3.21 9.42 -4.47
C GLY A 347 3.32 10.43 -3.33
N PRO A 348 2.35 10.49 -2.39
CA PRO A 348 2.38 11.46 -1.31
C PRO A 348 3.56 11.20 -0.37
N SER A 349 4.31 12.23 0.04
CA SER A 349 5.45 12.09 0.96
C SER A 349 5.43 13.01 2.17
N GLY A 350 5.09 14.30 1.98
CA GLY A 350 5.08 15.32 3.03
C GLY A 350 3.79 16.13 3.02
N LEU A 351 3.34 16.62 4.17
CA LEU A 351 2.06 17.31 4.30
C LEU A 351 2.09 18.35 5.44
N VAL A 352 1.76 19.60 5.12
CA VAL A 352 1.57 20.64 6.13
C VAL A 352 0.31 21.46 5.86
N TYR A 353 -0.30 21.97 6.94
CA TYR A 353 -1.40 22.94 6.87
C TYR A 353 -0.88 24.34 7.14
N TYR A 354 -1.34 25.32 6.36
CA TYR A 354 -0.89 26.72 6.47
C TYR A 354 -1.01 27.24 7.92
N PRO A 355 0.08 27.76 8.52
CA PRO A 355 0.04 28.19 9.92
C PRO A 355 -0.79 29.45 10.14
N GLY A 356 -1.09 30.21 9.09
CA GLY A 356 -1.87 31.46 9.14
C GLY A 356 -1.05 32.73 8.90
N THR A 357 0.29 32.64 8.87
CA THR A 357 1.21 33.75 8.59
C THR A 357 2.29 33.37 7.58
N GLY A 358 2.85 34.35 6.87
CA GLY A 358 3.95 34.19 5.93
C GLY A 358 3.56 34.41 4.48
N PHE A 359 2.47 33.78 4.03
CA PHE A 359 2.03 33.79 2.62
C PHE A 359 0.79 34.66 2.38
N GLY A 360 0.23 35.28 3.42
CA GLY A 360 -0.98 36.09 3.35
C GLY A 360 -2.29 35.33 3.60
N LYS A 361 -3.37 36.09 3.79
CA LYS A 361 -4.69 35.58 4.18
C LYS A 361 -5.38 34.71 3.11
N GLU A 362 -4.97 34.85 1.85
CA GLU A 362 -5.49 34.05 0.75
C GLU A 362 -5.12 32.57 0.91
N PHE A 363 -4.05 32.23 1.65
CA PHE A 363 -3.69 30.84 1.94
C PHE A 363 -4.38 30.27 3.19
N ALA A 364 -5.24 31.03 3.87
CA ALA A 364 -6.05 30.49 4.96
C ALA A 364 -6.85 29.25 4.50
N GLY A 365 -6.87 28.19 5.31
CA GLY A 365 -7.55 26.94 4.96
C GLY A 365 -6.79 26.00 4.02
N THR A 366 -5.53 26.29 3.70
CA THR A 366 -4.78 25.58 2.63
C THR A 366 -3.85 24.50 3.18
N PHE A 367 -3.89 23.32 2.56
CA PHE A 367 -2.92 22.25 2.73
C PHE A 367 -1.85 22.32 1.63
N PHE A 368 -0.64 21.88 1.95
CA PHE A 368 0.49 21.72 1.04
C PHE A 368 0.93 20.26 1.08
N LEU A 369 0.80 19.55 -0.03
CA LEU A 369 1.10 18.12 -0.15
C LEU A 369 2.24 17.91 -1.14
N CYS A 370 3.31 17.24 -0.71
CA CYS A 370 4.41 16.81 -1.58
C CYS A 370 4.02 15.56 -2.39
N ASP A 371 4.26 15.61 -3.69
CA ASP A 371 4.18 14.51 -4.65
C ASP A 371 5.61 14.06 -5.02
N PHE A 372 6.06 12.95 -4.44
CA PHE A 372 7.35 12.31 -4.72
C PHE A 372 7.18 11.20 -5.77
N ARG A 373 7.57 11.47 -7.02
CA ARG A 373 7.26 10.60 -8.17
C ARG A 373 8.50 10.08 -8.91
N GLY A 374 9.63 10.00 -8.20
CA GLY A 374 10.86 9.34 -8.63
C GLY A 374 11.80 10.16 -9.49
N GLY A 375 11.37 11.34 -9.93
CA GLY A 375 12.21 12.34 -10.59
C GLY A 375 11.67 13.75 -10.32
N PRO A 376 12.51 14.79 -10.43
CA PRO A 376 12.08 16.16 -10.13
C PRO A 376 11.02 16.66 -11.11
N ALA A 377 11.10 16.34 -12.40
CA ALA A 377 10.23 16.89 -13.45
C ALA A 377 8.72 16.63 -13.24
N ASN A 378 8.37 15.53 -12.58
CA ASN A 378 7.01 15.12 -12.27
C ASN A 378 6.70 15.18 -10.77
N SER A 379 7.53 15.87 -9.97
CA SER A 379 7.38 15.99 -8.52
C SER A 379 7.27 17.44 -8.09
N GLY A 380 6.69 17.66 -6.90
CA GLY A 380 6.55 18.99 -6.32
C GLY A 380 5.44 19.07 -5.27
N ILE A 381 4.99 20.28 -4.97
CA ILE A 381 4.02 20.58 -3.93
C ILE A 381 2.71 21.04 -4.57
N ARG A 382 1.63 20.38 -4.19
CA ARG A 382 0.25 20.71 -4.53
C ARG A 382 -0.43 21.46 -3.38
N THR A 383 -1.28 22.42 -3.70
CA THR A 383 -2.15 23.08 -2.72
C THR A 383 -3.62 22.78 -2.96
N PHE A 384 -4.43 22.78 -1.90
CA PHE A 384 -5.90 22.62 -1.93
C PHE A 384 -6.54 22.98 -0.58
N ARG A 385 -7.88 23.10 -0.53
CA ARG A 385 -8.66 23.35 0.70
C ARG A 385 -9.79 22.33 0.88
N MET A 386 -10.24 22.19 2.12
CA MET A 386 -11.39 21.35 2.49
C MET A 386 -12.64 22.21 2.72
N LYS A 387 -13.72 21.91 2.00
CA LYS A 387 -15.03 22.55 2.19
C LYS A 387 -15.96 21.57 2.92
N PRO A 388 -16.55 21.94 4.07
CA PRO A 388 -17.50 21.07 4.76
C PRO A 388 -18.68 20.66 3.87
N ASN A 389 -19.01 19.37 3.93
CA ASN A 389 -20.16 18.76 3.24
C ASN A 389 -20.78 17.68 4.17
N GLY A 390 -21.87 18.02 4.86
CA GLY A 390 -22.40 17.17 5.93
C GLY A 390 -21.43 17.07 7.12
N ALA A 391 -21.14 15.86 7.56
CA ALA A 391 -20.09 15.52 8.52
C ALA A 391 -18.75 15.16 7.85
N THR A 392 -18.67 15.24 6.51
CA THR A 392 -17.45 15.05 5.70
C THR A 392 -17.04 16.35 4.99
N PHE A 393 -16.19 16.25 3.98
CA PHE A 393 -15.64 17.37 3.21
C PHE A 393 -15.62 17.08 1.72
N ASP A 394 -15.69 18.14 0.92
CA ASP A 394 -15.30 18.16 -0.49
C ASP A 394 -13.93 18.85 -0.63
N LEU A 395 -13.12 18.37 -1.58
CA LEU A 395 -11.88 19.06 -1.95
C LEU A 395 -12.17 20.21 -2.92
N VAL A 396 -11.57 21.38 -2.67
CA VAL A 396 -11.67 22.56 -3.54
C VAL A 396 -10.29 23.19 -3.78
N ASP A 397 -10.19 24.00 -4.83
CA ASP A 397 -9.01 24.82 -5.16
C ASP A 397 -7.70 24.03 -5.31
N SER A 398 -7.73 22.83 -5.91
CA SER A 398 -6.51 22.06 -6.17
C SER A 398 -5.67 22.63 -7.30
N GLN A 399 -4.38 22.86 -7.05
CA GLN A 399 -3.43 23.30 -8.08
C GLN A 399 -2.00 22.89 -7.73
N GLU A 400 -1.15 22.78 -8.75
CA GLU A 400 0.31 22.77 -8.55
C GLU A 400 0.76 24.13 -8.00
N PHE A 401 1.62 24.12 -6.98
CA PHE A 401 2.14 25.32 -6.34
C PHE A 401 3.63 25.51 -6.62
N VAL A 402 4.47 24.61 -6.11
CA VAL A 402 5.89 24.52 -6.46
C VAL A 402 6.09 23.22 -7.24
N TRP A 403 6.81 23.23 -8.35
CA TRP A 403 7.02 22.02 -9.15
C TRP A 403 8.45 21.91 -9.68
N LYS A 404 8.78 20.75 -10.27
CA LYS A 404 10.13 20.42 -10.78
C LYS A 404 11.16 20.21 -9.67
N ILE A 405 10.73 19.69 -8.53
CA ILE A 405 11.55 19.41 -7.35
C ILE A 405 11.15 18.05 -6.77
N LEU A 406 12.12 17.19 -6.47
CA LEU A 406 11.85 15.87 -5.89
C LEU A 406 11.70 15.99 -4.38
N CYS A 407 10.64 16.69 -3.96
CA CYS A 407 10.44 17.08 -2.58
C CYS A 407 9.99 15.91 -1.70
N THR A 408 10.64 15.73 -0.55
CA THR A 408 10.26 14.68 0.40
C THR A 408 9.33 15.19 1.48
N ASP A 409 9.56 16.41 1.95
CA ASP A 409 8.82 16.99 3.05
C ASP A 409 8.74 18.53 2.96
N VAL A 410 7.85 19.13 3.75
CA VAL A 410 7.57 20.57 3.77
C VAL A 410 7.08 21.02 5.16
N ASP A 411 7.61 22.14 5.66
CA ASP A 411 7.18 22.74 6.94
C ASP A 411 7.36 24.28 6.94
N PHE A 412 6.75 24.98 7.90
CA PHE A 412 6.82 26.44 8.03
C PHE A 412 7.65 26.89 9.24
N GLY A 413 8.59 27.79 9.01
CA GLY A 413 9.40 28.41 10.06
C GLY A 413 8.67 29.50 10.86
N PRO A 414 9.26 29.94 12.00
CA PRO A 414 8.77 31.09 12.77
C PRO A 414 8.98 32.43 12.03
N ASP A 415 9.80 32.42 10.99
CA ASP A 415 10.12 33.55 10.13
C ASP A 415 9.15 33.76 8.94
N GLY A 416 8.10 32.92 8.86
CA GLY A 416 7.10 32.96 7.79
C GLY A 416 7.55 32.31 6.48
N GLY A 417 8.74 31.70 6.43
CA GLY A 417 9.21 30.93 5.28
C GLY A 417 8.67 29.50 5.29
N MET A 418 8.44 28.95 4.09
CA MET A 418 8.18 27.52 3.90
C MET A 418 9.49 26.83 3.51
N TYR A 419 9.85 25.77 4.21
CA TYR A 419 11.05 24.98 3.97
C TYR A 419 10.67 23.71 3.20
N ILE A 420 11.53 23.27 2.29
CA ILE A 420 11.27 22.13 1.39
C ILE A 420 12.52 21.29 1.28
N SER A 421 12.45 20.01 1.65
CA SER A 421 13.56 19.06 1.45
C SER A 421 13.54 18.49 0.03
N ASP A 422 14.72 18.24 -0.53
CA ASP A 422 14.90 17.70 -1.89
C ASP A 422 15.85 16.50 -1.87
N TRP A 423 15.41 15.41 -2.49
CA TRP A 423 16.19 14.17 -2.64
C TRP A 423 17.04 14.14 -3.93
N VAL A 424 16.99 15.20 -4.73
CA VAL A 424 17.72 15.37 -5.99
C VAL A 424 17.20 14.47 -7.12
N ASP A 425 17.32 13.14 -6.98
CA ASP A 425 16.88 12.17 -8.01
C ASP A 425 16.68 10.75 -7.45
N GLY A 426 15.81 9.98 -8.11
CA GLY A 426 15.60 8.55 -7.86
C GLY A 426 14.88 8.18 -6.55
N TRP A 427 15.12 6.94 -6.08
CA TRP A 427 14.40 6.33 -4.94
C TRP A 427 15.32 5.78 -3.84
N THR A 428 16.64 5.88 -4.01
CA THR A 428 17.62 5.17 -3.18
C THR A 428 18.60 6.10 -2.45
N GLY A 429 18.59 7.40 -2.74
CA GLY A 429 19.62 8.32 -2.23
C GLY A 429 20.84 8.33 -3.12
N LEU A 430 21.35 9.53 -3.36
CA LEU A 430 22.62 9.77 -4.06
C LEU A 430 23.73 10.20 -3.08
N ASN A 431 23.50 9.98 -1.77
CA ASN A 431 24.27 10.61 -0.68
C ASN A 431 24.36 12.13 -0.85
N LYS A 432 23.22 12.66 -1.29
CA LYS A 432 22.93 14.05 -1.60
C LYS A 432 21.61 14.43 -0.95
N GLY A 433 21.39 15.69 -0.67
CA GLY A 433 20.23 16.20 0.02
C GLY A 433 20.30 17.70 0.19
N ARG A 434 19.16 18.37 0.00
CA ARG A 434 19.09 19.83 0.04
C ARG A 434 17.85 20.26 0.81
N LEU A 435 17.92 21.44 1.41
CA LEU A 435 16.79 22.15 2.00
C LEU A 435 16.70 23.53 1.35
N TYR A 436 15.52 23.83 0.82
CA TYR A 436 15.21 25.13 0.22
C TYR A 436 14.25 25.91 1.10
N ARG A 437 14.29 27.23 0.98
CA ARG A 437 13.40 28.17 1.68
C ARG A 437 12.64 29.02 0.68
N LEU A 438 11.32 28.97 0.74
CA LEU A 438 10.38 29.74 -0.07
C LEU A 438 9.78 30.87 0.78
N THR A 439 9.87 32.10 0.29
CA THR A 439 9.32 33.29 0.96
C THR A 439 8.45 34.09 0.01
N LYS A 440 7.41 34.74 0.53
CA LYS A 440 6.62 35.70 -0.23
C LYS A 440 7.37 37.02 -0.32
N GLU A 441 7.46 37.59 -1.51
CA GLU A 441 8.06 38.90 -1.72
C GLU A 441 7.09 39.99 -1.26
N ASN A 442 7.59 40.94 -0.46
CA ASN A 442 6.81 42.05 0.11
C ASN A 442 5.51 41.58 0.80
N PRO A 443 5.59 40.73 1.83
CA PRO A 443 4.42 40.16 2.47
C PRO A 443 3.58 41.24 3.17
N ASP A 444 2.28 41.28 2.86
CA ASP A 444 1.33 42.22 3.49
C ASP A 444 1.18 42.01 5.01
N ASP A 445 1.61 40.86 5.52
CA ASP A 445 1.60 40.45 6.92
C ASP A 445 2.98 40.51 7.60
N ALA A 446 3.93 41.29 7.06
CA ALA A 446 5.29 41.43 7.62
C ALA A 446 5.33 41.74 9.13
N GLN A 447 4.40 42.54 9.65
CA GLN A 447 4.30 42.84 11.08
C GLN A 447 3.88 41.61 11.90
N LEU A 448 2.94 40.82 11.39
CA LEU A 448 2.51 39.57 12.02
C LEU A 448 3.64 38.54 12.02
N ILE A 449 4.41 38.45 10.93
CA ILE A 449 5.60 37.58 10.85
C ILE A 449 6.62 37.96 11.94
N ALA A 450 6.92 39.26 12.10
CA ALA A 450 7.81 39.72 13.16
C ALA A 450 7.29 39.40 14.56
N GLU A 451 5.98 39.58 14.80
CA GLU A 451 5.32 39.21 16.06
C GLU A 451 5.43 37.70 16.34
N VAL A 452 5.19 36.85 15.34
CA VAL A 452 5.32 35.38 15.46
C VAL A 452 6.75 34.98 15.80
N LYS A 453 7.74 35.56 15.12
CA LYS A 453 9.17 35.30 15.36
C LYS A 453 9.60 35.66 16.78
N GLU A 454 8.96 36.64 17.41
CA GLU A 454 9.18 36.98 18.83
C GLU A 454 8.37 36.09 19.78
N LEU A 455 7.12 35.77 19.43
CA LEU A 455 6.20 35.05 20.31
C LEU A 455 6.54 33.57 20.45
N LEU A 456 6.77 32.84 19.36
CA LEU A 456 6.97 31.38 19.39
C LEU A 456 8.10 30.93 20.34
N PRO A 457 9.29 31.54 20.32
CA PRO A 457 10.37 31.17 21.23
C PRO A 457 10.19 31.70 22.67
N SER A 458 9.20 32.57 22.93
CA SER A 458 8.96 33.12 24.26
C SER A 458 8.30 32.09 25.21
N ASP A 459 8.54 32.23 26.52
CA ASP A 459 7.88 31.41 27.53
C ASP A 459 6.44 31.89 27.79
N PHE A 460 5.46 31.13 27.30
CA PHE A 460 4.04 31.43 27.48
C PHE A 460 3.58 31.29 28.94
N SER A 461 4.30 30.54 29.78
CA SER A 461 3.95 30.40 31.20
C SER A 461 4.13 31.70 32.00
N GLN A 462 4.92 32.65 31.47
CA GLN A 462 5.15 33.97 32.08
C GLN A 462 4.16 35.04 31.60
N LYS A 463 3.31 34.75 30.61
CA LYS A 463 2.31 35.69 30.10
C LYS A 463 1.12 35.78 31.05
N THR A 464 0.47 36.94 31.12
CA THR A 464 -0.72 37.13 31.96
C THR A 464 -1.94 36.41 31.38
N ASP A 465 -2.93 36.12 32.22
CA ASP A 465 -4.20 35.52 31.81
C ASP A 465 -4.87 36.32 30.66
N ASP A 466 -4.86 37.65 30.72
CA ASP A 466 -5.42 38.54 29.68
C ASP A 466 -4.63 38.46 28.36
N GLN A 467 -3.30 38.36 28.44
CA GLN A 467 -2.45 38.20 27.27
C GLN A 467 -2.73 36.85 26.60
N LEU A 468 -2.76 35.77 27.38
CA LEU A 468 -3.03 34.43 26.86
C LEU A 468 -4.43 34.34 26.26
N ALA A 469 -5.46 34.90 26.90
CA ALA A 469 -6.81 34.96 26.36
C ALA A 469 -6.86 35.69 25.01
N LYS A 470 -6.13 36.81 24.87
CA LYS A 470 -6.02 37.54 23.59
C LYS A 470 -5.27 36.73 22.52
N LEU A 471 -4.30 35.90 22.89
CA LEU A 471 -3.55 35.08 21.93
C LEU A 471 -4.36 33.88 21.40
N LEU A 472 -5.48 33.50 22.04
CA LEU A 472 -6.39 32.48 21.50
C LEU A 472 -7.05 32.88 20.16
N GLN A 473 -7.07 34.16 19.81
CA GLN A 473 -7.57 34.66 18.51
C GLN A 473 -6.43 35.03 17.53
N HIS A 474 -5.18 34.69 17.84
CA HIS A 474 -4.05 35.07 17.00
C HIS A 474 -4.16 34.44 15.59
N ALA A 475 -3.66 35.14 14.55
CA ALA A 475 -3.74 34.65 13.17
C ALA A 475 -2.96 33.34 12.96
N ASP A 476 -1.76 33.26 13.56
CA ASP A 476 -0.94 32.05 13.56
C ASP A 476 -1.46 30.97 14.54
N ARG A 477 -1.74 29.77 14.03
CA ARG A 477 -2.26 28.63 14.81
C ARG A 477 -1.29 28.12 15.87
N ARG A 478 0.02 28.20 15.64
CA ARG A 478 1.03 27.74 16.60
C ARG A 478 1.01 28.61 17.86
N VAL A 479 0.81 29.92 17.68
CA VAL A 479 0.61 30.88 18.78
C VAL A 479 -0.68 30.58 19.55
N ARG A 480 -1.80 30.30 18.85
CA ARG A 480 -3.07 29.94 19.51
C ARG A 480 -2.94 28.66 20.35
N LEU A 481 -2.30 27.62 19.80
CA LEU A 481 -2.07 26.35 20.50
C LEU A 481 -1.20 26.55 21.75
N LYS A 482 -0.08 27.29 21.65
CA LYS A 482 0.76 27.61 22.82
C LYS A 482 0.00 28.37 23.91
N ALA A 483 -0.85 29.33 23.53
CA ALA A 483 -1.69 30.06 24.47
C ALA A 483 -2.71 29.15 25.18
N GLN A 484 -3.37 28.28 24.42
CA GLN A 484 -4.28 27.27 24.95
C GLN A 484 -3.57 26.34 25.94
N PHE A 485 -2.44 25.76 25.56
CA PHE A 485 -1.70 24.81 26.40
C PHE A 485 -1.16 25.46 27.67
N ALA A 486 -0.70 26.72 27.60
CA ALA A 486 -0.28 27.47 28.79
C ALA A 486 -1.46 27.69 29.76
N LEU A 487 -2.64 28.08 29.26
CA LEU A 487 -3.85 28.23 30.08
C LEU A 487 -4.29 26.89 30.69
N ALA A 488 -4.24 25.80 29.93
CA ALA A 488 -4.61 24.47 30.39
C ALA A 488 -3.64 23.94 31.45
N ALA A 489 -2.32 24.04 31.22
CA ALA A 489 -1.29 23.64 32.17
C ALA A 489 -1.39 24.43 33.50
N ALA A 490 -1.71 25.72 33.42
CA ALA A 490 -1.95 26.58 34.59
C ALA A 490 -3.37 26.45 35.19
N LYS A 491 -4.19 25.52 34.69
CA LYS A 491 -5.57 25.24 35.14
C LYS A 491 -6.48 26.49 35.18
N LYS A 492 -6.35 27.38 34.20
CA LYS A 492 -7.07 28.66 34.10
C LYS A 492 -8.50 28.50 33.56
N LEU A 493 -9.29 27.65 34.21
CA LEU A 493 -10.64 27.28 33.76
C LEU A 493 -11.56 28.51 33.55
N LYS A 494 -11.57 29.46 34.49
CA LYS A 494 -12.44 30.65 34.42
C LYS A 494 -12.13 31.57 33.23
N VAL A 495 -10.88 31.64 32.82
CA VAL A 495 -10.45 32.44 31.67
C VAL A 495 -10.97 31.79 30.39
N LEU A 496 -10.76 30.47 30.25
CA LEU A 496 -11.24 29.70 29.11
C LEU A 496 -12.77 29.71 29.02
N GLU A 497 -13.47 29.52 30.13
CA GLU A 497 -14.94 29.63 30.20
C GLU A 497 -15.43 31.00 29.73
N GLY A 498 -14.74 32.07 30.15
CA GLY A 498 -15.02 33.44 29.73
C GLY A 498 -14.91 33.64 28.22
N VAL A 499 -13.85 33.11 27.59
CA VAL A 499 -13.66 33.20 26.14
C VAL A 499 -14.67 32.32 25.39
N ALA A 500 -14.89 31.08 25.83
CA ALA A 500 -15.74 30.11 25.15
C ALA A 500 -17.22 30.55 25.07
N GLN A 501 -17.75 31.18 26.12
CA GLN A 501 -19.16 31.57 26.20
C GLN A 501 -19.51 32.93 25.60
N GLU A 502 -18.51 33.76 25.27
CA GLU A 502 -18.73 35.12 24.77
C GLU A 502 -18.97 35.09 23.25
N PRO A 503 -20.20 35.31 22.74
CA PRO A 503 -20.50 35.16 21.32
C PRO A 503 -19.82 36.19 20.42
N SER A 504 -19.35 37.31 21.00
CA SER A 504 -18.60 38.34 20.27
C SER A 504 -17.13 37.97 20.01
N GLN A 505 -16.60 36.93 20.67
CA GLN A 505 -15.24 36.44 20.41
C GLN A 505 -15.15 35.75 19.05
N PRO A 506 -14.01 35.82 18.34
CA PRO A 506 -13.79 35.05 17.12
C PRO A 506 -13.99 33.54 17.36
N GLN A 507 -14.62 32.87 16.40
CA GLN A 507 -14.97 31.45 16.51
C GLN A 507 -13.77 30.57 16.91
N LEU A 508 -12.60 30.75 16.26
CA LEU A 508 -11.40 29.97 16.59
C LEU A 508 -10.93 30.16 18.04
N ALA A 509 -11.04 31.37 18.61
CA ALA A 509 -10.68 31.59 20.01
C ALA A 509 -11.60 30.83 20.97
N ARG A 510 -12.90 30.80 20.66
CA ARG A 510 -13.89 30.02 21.41
C ARG A 510 -13.58 28.53 21.31
N ILE A 511 -13.20 28.04 20.13
CA ILE A 511 -12.81 26.63 19.90
C ILE A 511 -11.57 26.26 20.71
N HIS A 512 -10.49 27.06 20.65
CA HIS A 512 -9.30 26.83 21.45
C HIS A 512 -9.60 26.87 22.96
N ALA A 513 -10.51 27.75 23.40
CA ALA A 513 -10.97 27.78 24.78
C ALA A 513 -11.71 26.48 25.18
N ILE A 514 -12.58 25.95 24.31
CA ILE A 514 -13.27 24.67 24.51
C ILE A 514 -12.28 23.50 24.61
N TRP A 515 -11.27 23.44 23.74
CA TRP A 515 -10.21 22.43 23.82
C TRP A 515 -9.41 22.56 25.11
N GLY A 516 -9.04 23.77 25.53
CA GLY A 516 -8.36 24.02 26.80
C GLY A 516 -9.18 23.58 28.03
N ILE A 517 -10.51 23.78 28.02
CA ILE A 517 -11.41 23.24 29.05
C ILE A 517 -11.34 21.71 29.06
N GLY A 518 -11.36 21.09 27.88
CA GLY A 518 -11.18 19.65 27.71
C GLY A 518 -9.88 19.14 28.33
N GLN A 519 -8.76 19.80 28.05
CA GLN A 519 -7.45 19.42 28.60
C GLN A 519 -7.40 19.53 30.12
N ILE A 520 -7.99 20.57 30.72
CA ILE A 520 -8.08 20.68 32.18
C ILE A 520 -8.94 19.55 32.75
N ALA A 521 -10.09 19.28 32.12
CA ALA A 521 -11.00 18.25 32.59
C ALA A 521 -10.42 16.83 32.46
N GLU A 522 -9.64 16.53 31.41
CA GLU A 522 -9.05 15.19 31.21
C GLU A 522 -8.08 14.79 32.34
N GLN A 523 -7.38 15.78 32.92
CA GLN A 523 -6.47 15.59 34.05
C GLN A 523 -7.18 15.12 35.34
N GLU A 524 -8.51 15.27 35.42
CA GLU A 524 -9.27 14.82 36.58
C GLU A 524 -9.49 13.30 36.52
N ALA A 525 -9.08 12.60 37.58
CA ALA A 525 -9.16 11.14 37.64
C ALA A 525 -10.61 10.61 37.76
N LYS A 526 -11.51 11.37 38.41
CA LYS A 526 -12.90 10.95 38.62
C LYS A 526 -13.82 11.59 37.58
N ILE A 527 -14.69 10.78 36.99
CA ILE A 527 -15.68 11.26 36.02
C ILE A 527 -16.57 12.39 36.59
N SER A 528 -16.89 12.38 37.88
CA SER A 528 -17.68 13.45 38.50
C SER A 528 -16.98 14.82 38.48
N GLN A 529 -15.65 14.82 38.60
CA GLN A 529 -14.85 16.04 38.53
C GLN A 529 -14.69 16.51 37.08
N ARG A 530 -14.58 15.58 36.13
CA ARG A 530 -14.65 15.89 34.69
C ARG A 530 -15.97 16.57 34.32
N VAL A 531 -17.09 16.05 34.84
CA VAL A 531 -18.43 16.65 34.65
C VAL A 531 -18.48 18.07 35.21
N GLU A 532 -17.92 18.30 36.40
CA GLU A 532 -17.88 19.63 37.01
C GLU A 532 -17.04 20.61 36.16
N ALA A 533 -15.84 20.21 35.75
CA ALA A 533 -14.95 21.03 34.92
C ALA A 533 -15.54 21.30 33.51
N ALA A 534 -16.27 20.34 32.94
CA ALA A 534 -16.97 20.47 31.67
C ALA A 534 -18.40 21.03 31.81
N GLY A 535 -18.75 21.61 32.96
CA GLY A 535 -20.10 22.09 33.26
C GLY A 535 -20.61 23.10 32.23
N LEU A 536 -19.78 24.09 31.85
CA LEU A 536 -20.13 25.07 30.81
C LEU A 536 -20.44 24.39 29.47
N LEU A 537 -19.60 23.45 29.05
CA LEU A 537 -19.75 22.74 27.78
C LEU A 537 -21.10 22.01 27.76
N SER A 538 -21.38 21.25 28.81
CA SER A 538 -22.48 20.30 28.88
C SER A 538 -23.85 20.90 29.25
N THR A 539 -23.89 22.14 29.77
CA THR A 539 -25.14 22.83 30.16
C THR A 539 -25.47 24.04 29.29
N VAL A 540 -24.46 24.82 28.90
CA VAL A 540 -24.64 26.10 28.18
C VAL A 540 -24.33 25.92 26.71
N LEU A 541 -23.09 25.51 26.37
CA LEU A 541 -22.62 25.53 24.99
C LEU A 541 -23.20 24.41 24.12
N VAL A 542 -23.80 23.37 24.70
CA VAL A 542 -24.67 22.44 23.95
C VAL A 542 -25.88 23.13 23.29
N ASN A 543 -26.23 24.35 23.71
CA ASN A 543 -27.31 25.15 23.13
C ASN A 543 -26.78 26.39 22.37
N ASP A 544 -25.49 26.47 22.06
CA ASP A 544 -24.92 27.60 21.33
C ASP A 544 -25.59 27.78 19.95
N GLU A 545 -25.68 29.00 19.43
CA GLU A 545 -26.28 29.24 18.11
C GLU A 545 -25.38 28.72 16.98
N ASP A 546 -24.06 28.73 17.19
CA ASP A 546 -23.08 28.28 16.21
C ASP A 546 -22.97 26.74 16.20
N PRO A 547 -23.31 26.06 15.10
CA PRO A 547 -23.23 24.60 15.02
C PRO A 547 -21.79 24.08 15.15
N GLU A 548 -20.77 24.84 14.76
CA GLU A 548 -19.38 24.39 14.93
C GLU A 548 -18.99 24.39 16.41
N ILE A 549 -19.45 25.37 17.20
CA ILE A 549 -19.24 25.38 18.64
C ILE A 549 -19.91 24.16 19.29
N ARG A 550 -21.16 23.84 18.91
CA ARG A 550 -21.85 22.64 19.39
C ARG A 550 -21.13 21.34 18.98
N ALA A 551 -20.57 21.29 17.77
CA ALA A 551 -19.79 20.15 17.30
C ALA A 551 -18.51 19.94 18.13
N GLN A 552 -17.77 21.02 18.40
CA GLN A 552 -16.57 20.98 19.24
C GLN A 552 -16.88 20.61 20.69
N VAL A 553 -18.02 21.07 21.23
CA VAL A 553 -18.54 20.61 22.53
C VAL A 553 -18.77 19.10 22.51
N GLY A 554 -19.48 18.57 21.50
CA GLY A 554 -19.71 17.13 21.37
C GLY A 554 -18.41 16.32 21.32
N ARG A 555 -17.42 16.79 20.56
CA ARG A 555 -16.09 16.19 20.47
C ARG A 555 -15.41 16.12 21.85
N VAL A 556 -15.30 17.26 22.54
CA VAL A 556 -14.62 17.33 23.84
C VAL A 556 -15.34 16.50 24.90
N LEU A 557 -16.68 16.54 24.95
CA LEU A 557 -17.45 15.70 25.87
C LEU A 557 -17.22 14.20 25.61
N GLY A 558 -17.06 13.81 24.35
CA GLY A 558 -16.71 12.44 23.95
C GLY A 558 -15.35 11.98 24.45
N GLU A 559 -14.32 12.80 24.28
CA GLU A 559 -12.97 12.52 24.82
C GLU A 559 -12.98 12.38 26.35
N LEU A 560 -13.76 13.23 27.03
CA LEU A 560 -13.91 13.18 28.48
C LEU A 560 -14.80 12.03 28.98
N ARG A 561 -15.50 11.34 28.06
CA ARG A 561 -16.54 10.33 28.34
C ARG A 561 -17.69 10.89 29.20
N VAL A 562 -18.01 12.18 29.02
CA VAL A 562 -19.08 12.88 29.73
C VAL A 562 -20.36 12.84 28.91
N ILE A 563 -21.37 12.14 29.42
CA ILE A 563 -22.65 11.94 28.72
C ILE A 563 -23.65 13.08 28.88
N TYR A 564 -23.46 13.94 29.89
CA TYR A 564 -24.39 15.04 30.16
C TYR A 564 -24.33 16.05 28.99
N GLY A 565 -25.49 16.48 28.49
CA GLY A 565 -25.61 17.33 27.30
C GLY A 565 -25.64 16.58 25.95
N LEU A 566 -25.09 15.36 25.85
CA LEU A 566 -25.11 14.60 24.59
C LEU A 566 -26.52 14.27 24.06
N PRO A 567 -27.53 13.92 24.89
CA PRO A 567 -28.90 13.74 24.40
C PRO A 567 -29.45 14.97 23.69
N LYS A 568 -29.04 16.18 24.10
CA LYS A 568 -29.43 17.42 23.43
C LYS A 568 -28.79 17.55 22.05
N LEU A 569 -27.51 17.22 21.93
CA LEU A 569 -26.81 17.25 20.64
C LEU A 569 -27.33 16.20 19.65
N LEU A 570 -27.88 15.07 20.12
CA LEU A 570 -28.59 14.10 19.27
C LEU A 570 -29.94 14.61 18.72
N GLU A 571 -30.40 15.78 19.18
CA GLU A 571 -31.56 16.49 18.65
C GLU A 571 -31.21 17.49 17.55
N ASP A 572 -29.92 17.69 17.27
CA ASP A 572 -29.49 18.67 16.27
C ASP A 572 -29.85 18.27 14.84
N ASP A 573 -29.99 19.25 13.96
CA ASP A 573 -30.19 19.04 12.52
C ASP A 573 -28.88 19.12 11.73
N ASN A 574 -27.79 19.60 12.34
CA ASN A 574 -26.47 19.67 11.73
C ASN A 574 -25.75 18.31 11.79
N ALA A 575 -25.36 17.79 10.62
CA ALA A 575 -24.70 16.49 10.48
C ALA A 575 -23.40 16.37 11.31
N ARG A 576 -22.58 17.43 11.35
CA ARG A 576 -21.31 17.41 12.08
C ARG A 576 -21.53 17.37 13.60
N VAL A 577 -22.54 18.06 14.11
CA VAL A 577 -22.95 17.96 15.53
C VAL A 577 -23.42 16.54 15.85
N LEU A 578 -24.28 15.97 15.01
CA LEU A 578 -24.77 14.60 15.18
C LEU A 578 -23.64 13.57 15.15
N TYR A 579 -22.67 13.72 14.24
CA TYR A 579 -21.49 12.85 14.18
C TYR A 579 -20.73 12.82 15.51
N PHE A 580 -20.32 13.98 16.02
CA PHE A 580 -19.57 14.04 17.28
C PHE A 580 -20.40 13.59 18.48
N ALA A 581 -21.70 13.88 18.51
CA ALA A 581 -22.59 13.38 19.55
C ALA A 581 -22.65 11.84 19.56
N MET A 582 -22.77 11.20 18.39
CA MET A 582 -22.79 9.73 18.29
C MET A 582 -21.43 9.11 18.62
N LEU A 583 -20.32 9.69 18.14
CA LEU A 583 -18.98 9.26 18.52
C LEU A 583 -18.77 9.35 20.04
N ALA A 584 -19.20 10.46 20.66
CA ALA A 584 -19.09 10.68 22.10
C ALA A 584 -19.84 9.62 22.92
N LEU A 585 -21.04 9.22 22.48
CA LEU A 585 -21.80 8.13 23.09
C LEU A 585 -21.08 6.79 22.95
N GLY A 586 -20.47 6.55 21.78
CA GLY A 586 -19.62 5.38 21.55
C GLY A 586 -18.46 5.29 22.53
N ASN A 587 -17.73 6.40 22.71
CA ASN A 587 -16.58 6.51 23.61
C ASN A 587 -16.97 6.39 25.10
N ALA A 588 -18.16 6.88 25.48
CA ALA A 588 -18.67 6.78 26.84
C ALA A 588 -19.03 5.34 27.25
N GLY A 589 -19.31 4.46 26.30
CA GLY A 589 -19.73 3.08 26.56
C GLY A 589 -21.19 2.97 27.04
N PRO A 590 -21.60 1.87 27.70
CA PRO A 590 -22.99 1.67 28.10
C PRO A 590 -23.47 2.67 29.17
N HIS A 591 -24.58 3.36 28.90
CA HIS A 591 -25.17 4.34 29.82
C HIS A 591 -26.68 4.50 29.56
N GLY A 592 -27.40 5.16 30.48
CA GLY A 592 -28.83 5.44 30.31
C GLY A 592 -29.69 4.18 30.07
N ASP A 593 -30.79 4.33 29.35
CA ASP A 593 -31.55 3.21 28.78
C ASP A 593 -30.99 2.88 27.39
N PRO A 594 -30.32 1.73 27.20
CA PRO A 594 -29.70 1.38 25.92
C PRO A 594 -30.68 1.36 24.75
N ASN A 595 -31.94 0.99 24.97
CA ASN A 595 -32.92 0.88 23.90
C ASN A 595 -33.29 2.27 23.37
N GLN A 596 -33.44 3.27 24.25
CA GLN A 596 -33.73 4.64 23.84
C GLN A 596 -32.59 5.25 23.03
N VAL A 597 -31.34 5.00 23.43
CA VAL A 597 -30.16 5.46 22.69
C VAL A 597 -30.10 4.78 21.32
N ILE A 598 -30.28 3.46 21.27
CA ILE A 598 -30.30 2.68 20.03
C ILE A 598 -31.41 3.17 19.09
N ASP A 599 -32.64 3.37 19.59
CA ASP A 599 -33.76 3.86 18.79
C ASP A 599 -33.48 5.25 18.22
N ARG A 600 -32.86 6.14 19.01
CA ARG A 600 -32.50 7.48 18.55
C ARG A 600 -31.43 7.46 17.47
N VAL A 601 -30.37 6.68 17.66
CA VAL A 601 -29.29 6.51 16.68
C VAL A 601 -29.82 5.85 15.41
N ALA A 602 -30.69 4.84 15.53
CA ALA A 602 -31.34 4.19 14.40
C ALA A 602 -32.18 5.18 13.58
N ALA A 603 -32.90 6.11 14.22
CA ALA A 603 -33.65 7.14 13.53
C ALA A 603 -32.73 8.09 12.72
N ILE A 604 -31.58 8.48 13.28
CA ILE A 604 -30.56 9.29 12.59
C ILE A 604 -30.00 8.53 11.38
N LEU A 605 -29.61 7.26 11.56
CA LEU A 605 -29.08 6.41 10.51
C LEU A 605 -30.11 6.12 9.39
N ALA A 606 -31.39 6.01 9.75
CA ALA A 606 -32.47 5.88 8.79
C ALA A 606 -32.65 7.16 7.95
N LYS A 607 -32.55 8.34 8.58
CA LYS A 607 -32.58 9.64 7.87
C LYS A 607 -31.35 9.83 6.99
N ASN A 608 -30.17 9.40 7.44
CA ASN A 608 -28.93 9.46 6.67
C ASN A 608 -29.01 8.62 5.39
N ALA A 609 -29.73 7.49 5.42
CA ALA A 609 -29.89 6.58 4.27
C ALA A 609 -28.56 6.25 3.56
N ASP A 610 -27.51 6.10 4.38
CA ASP A 610 -26.14 5.81 3.96
C ASP A 610 -25.42 6.86 3.09
N GLN A 611 -25.95 8.10 3.00
CA GLN A 611 -25.39 9.14 2.13
C GLN A 611 -24.13 9.81 2.69
N ASP A 612 -24.09 10.02 4.01
CA ASP A 612 -22.92 10.57 4.70
C ASP A 612 -22.19 9.43 5.45
N PRO A 613 -20.98 9.03 4.99
CA PRO A 613 -20.24 7.93 5.61
C PRO A 613 -19.71 8.27 7.01
N ALA A 614 -19.48 9.55 7.33
CA ALA A 614 -19.06 9.95 8.66
C ALA A 614 -20.23 9.82 9.66
N LEU A 615 -21.45 10.20 9.26
CA LEU A 615 -22.65 9.92 10.06
C LEU A 615 -22.92 8.43 10.24
N ARG A 616 -22.74 7.62 9.17
CA ARG A 616 -22.80 6.15 9.29
C ARG A 616 -21.80 5.68 10.36
N HIS A 617 -20.54 6.10 10.26
CA HIS A 617 -19.48 5.74 11.20
C HIS A 617 -19.82 6.14 12.63
N GLY A 618 -20.22 7.39 12.86
CA GLY A 618 -20.65 7.87 14.18
C GLY A 618 -21.77 7.01 14.78
N GLY A 619 -22.80 6.69 13.98
CA GLY A 619 -23.88 5.81 14.43
C GLY A 619 -23.43 4.39 14.74
N ILE A 620 -22.53 3.81 13.94
CA ILE A 620 -21.91 2.50 14.22
C ILE A 620 -21.14 2.54 15.56
N MET A 621 -20.36 3.59 15.79
CA MET A 621 -19.60 3.76 17.04
C MET A 621 -20.52 3.88 18.25
N ALA A 622 -21.61 4.65 18.15
CA ALA A 622 -22.63 4.74 19.20
C ALA A 622 -23.28 3.38 19.48
N LEU A 623 -23.74 2.68 18.44
CA LEU A 623 -24.37 1.36 18.56
C LEU A 623 -23.43 0.33 19.19
N ALA A 624 -22.18 0.26 18.74
CA ALA A 624 -21.17 -0.65 19.29
C ALA A 624 -20.82 -0.31 20.74
N GLY A 625 -20.69 0.98 21.07
CA GLY A 625 -20.39 1.47 22.42
C GLY A 625 -21.43 1.08 23.47
N MET A 626 -22.70 0.93 23.07
CA MET A 626 -23.77 0.46 23.98
C MET A 626 -23.60 -1.00 24.43
N ARG A 627 -22.82 -1.82 23.70
CA ARG A 627 -22.52 -3.23 24.00
C ARG A 627 -23.75 -4.11 24.28
N ASN A 628 -24.92 -3.74 23.76
CA ASN A 628 -26.16 -4.50 23.92
C ASN A 628 -26.41 -5.39 22.70
N ILE A 629 -25.71 -6.53 22.66
CA ILE A 629 -25.71 -7.46 21.52
C ILE A 629 -27.12 -7.87 21.09
N GLN A 630 -28.01 -8.15 22.06
CA GLN A 630 -29.37 -8.59 21.76
C GLN A 630 -30.16 -7.50 21.02
N SER A 631 -30.11 -6.26 21.51
CA SER A 631 -30.86 -5.15 20.90
C SER A 631 -30.31 -4.80 19.52
N LEU A 632 -28.98 -4.85 19.35
CA LEU A 632 -28.35 -4.70 18.02
C LEU A 632 -28.78 -5.80 17.06
N ALA A 633 -28.87 -7.05 17.53
CA ALA A 633 -29.32 -8.17 16.72
C ALA A 633 -30.84 -8.10 16.42
N ASP A 634 -31.63 -7.45 17.25
CA ASP A 634 -33.07 -7.23 17.03
C ASP A 634 -33.35 -6.16 15.95
N LEU A 635 -32.38 -5.29 15.66
CA LEU A 635 -32.43 -4.36 14.53
C LEU A 635 -32.52 -5.07 13.17
N ALA A 636 -32.28 -6.39 13.09
CA ALA A 636 -32.58 -7.18 11.89
C ALA A 636 -34.03 -7.03 11.39
N ASN A 637 -34.96 -6.64 12.27
CA ASN A 637 -36.37 -6.38 11.93
C ASN A 637 -36.67 -4.91 11.58
N HIS A 638 -35.67 -4.02 11.64
CA HIS A 638 -35.86 -2.59 11.38
C HIS A 638 -36.18 -2.34 9.89
N PRO A 639 -37.13 -1.45 9.55
CA PRO A 639 -37.54 -1.25 8.15
C PRO A 639 -36.43 -0.68 7.25
N SER A 640 -35.55 0.18 7.77
CA SER A 640 -34.46 0.78 7.00
C SER A 640 -33.27 -0.18 6.82
N PRO A 641 -32.84 -0.49 5.58
CA PRO A 641 -31.62 -1.25 5.31
C PRO A 641 -30.35 -0.62 5.87
N SER A 642 -30.23 0.72 5.86
CA SER A 642 -29.03 1.43 6.38
C SER A 642 -28.81 1.17 7.88
N VAL A 643 -29.91 1.07 8.65
CA VAL A 643 -29.86 0.74 10.08
C VAL A 643 -29.43 -0.71 10.28
N ARG A 644 -29.93 -1.64 9.45
CA ARG A 644 -29.56 -3.05 9.53
C ARG A 644 -28.08 -3.27 9.18
N ILE A 645 -27.59 -2.59 8.15
CA ILE A 645 -26.17 -2.56 7.78
C ILE A 645 -25.32 -2.02 8.94
N ALA A 646 -25.69 -0.87 9.52
CA ALA A 646 -24.96 -0.30 10.66
C ALA A 646 -24.96 -1.24 11.88
N ALA A 647 -26.06 -1.96 12.13
CA ALA A 647 -26.15 -2.96 13.18
C ALA A 647 -25.21 -4.16 12.92
N VAL A 648 -25.12 -4.63 11.68
CA VAL A 648 -24.15 -5.66 11.28
C VAL A 648 -22.73 -5.19 11.54
N VAL A 649 -22.38 -3.97 11.14
CA VAL A 649 -21.01 -3.44 11.35
C VAL A 649 -20.75 -3.22 12.85
N ALA A 650 -21.72 -2.76 13.64
CA ALA A 650 -21.57 -2.65 15.09
C ALA A 650 -21.31 -4.03 15.74
N LEU A 651 -22.03 -5.07 15.32
CA LEU A 651 -21.81 -6.45 15.77
C LEU A 651 -20.46 -7.01 15.28
N ARG A 652 -20.02 -6.65 14.07
CA ARG A 652 -18.68 -6.95 13.53
C ARG A 652 -17.60 -6.37 14.45
N ARG A 653 -17.72 -5.11 14.85
CA ARG A 653 -16.77 -4.46 15.78
C ARG A 653 -16.74 -5.11 17.17
N LEU A 654 -17.87 -5.68 17.59
CA LEU A 654 -17.98 -6.44 18.84
C LEU A 654 -17.62 -7.93 18.68
N GLU A 655 -17.18 -8.34 17.48
CA GLU A 655 -16.87 -9.73 17.11
C GLU A 655 -17.99 -10.72 17.46
N SER A 656 -19.25 -10.26 17.40
CA SER A 656 -20.39 -11.06 17.85
C SER A 656 -20.90 -11.99 16.75
N PRO A 657 -21.06 -13.31 17.01
CA PRO A 657 -21.67 -14.23 16.05
C PRO A 657 -23.15 -13.94 15.78
N SER A 658 -23.78 -13.00 16.51
CA SER A 658 -25.17 -12.59 16.27
C SER A 658 -25.40 -11.96 14.90
N VAL A 659 -24.34 -11.60 14.16
CA VAL A 659 -24.42 -11.20 12.74
C VAL A 659 -25.14 -12.24 11.87
N VAL A 660 -25.17 -13.51 12.27
CA VAL A 660 -25.89 -14.57 11.54
C VAL A 660 -27.39 -14.30 11.38
N ARG A 661 -28.00 -13.49 12.26
CA ARG A 661 -29.42 -13.11 12.13
C ARG A 661 -29.71 -12.36 10.82
N PHE A 662 -28.72 -11.65 10.30
CA PHE A 662 -28.83 -10.83 9.10
C PHE A 662 -28.59 -11.62 7.80
N LEU A 663 -28.19 -12.89 7.87
CA LEU A 663 -28.00 -13.73 6.67
C LEU A 663 -29.32 -14.08 5.96
N SER A 664 -30.45 -13.93 6.65
CA SER A 664 -31.79 -14.16 6.10
C SER A 664 -32.47 -12.88 5.59
N ASP A 665 -31.76 -11.76 5.54
CA ASP A 665 -32.29 -10.49 5.09
C ASP A 665 -32.71 -10.53 3.60
N GLY A 666 -33.78 -9.81 3.26
CA GLY A 666 -34.25 -9.69 1.88
C GLY A 666 -33.41 -8.74 1.03
N ASN A 667 -32.54 -7.93 1.63
CA ASN A 667 -31.63 -7.02 0.94
C ASN A 667 -30.23 -7.63 0.82
N GLU A 668 -29.76 -7.82 -0.42
CA GLU A 668 -28.45 -8.45 -0.72
C GLU A 668 -27.27 -7.71 -0.07
N LEU A 669 -27.32 -6.39 0.10
CA LEU A 669 -26.24 -5.61 0.72
C LEU A 669 -26.13 -5.86 2.23
N VAL A 670 -27.25 -6.10 2.92
CA VAL A 670 -27.24 -6.48 4.34
C VAL A 670 -26.62 -7.88 4.51
N VAL A 671 -26.99 -8.82 3.63
CA VAL A 671 -26.44 -10.17 3.61
C VAL A 671 -24.94 -10.15 3.31
N LEU A 672 -24.51 -9.36 2.32
CA LEU A 672 -23.11 -9.17 1.97
C LEU A 672 -22.30 -8.65 3.15
N GLU A 673 -22.78 -7.62 3.84
CA GLU A 673 -22.07 -7.07 5.00
C GLU A 673 -21.97 -8.09 6.15
N ALA A 674 -23.02 -8.89 6.37
CA ALA A 674 -23.00 -9.96 7.36
C ALA A 674 -22.00 -11.07 7.00
N VAL A 675 -21.92 -11.45 5.73
CA VAL A 675 -20.94 -12.43 5.25
C VAL A 675 -19.52 -11.88 5.31
N ARG A 676 -19.30 -10.59 5.00
CA ARG A 676 -18.00 -9.92 5.22
C ARG A 676 -17.60 -10.02 6.69
N ALA A 677 -18.50 -9.74 7.63
CA ALA A 677 -18.21 -9.83 9.06
C ALA A 677 -17.79 -11.25 9.48
N ILE A 678 -18.54 -12.27 9.05
CA ILE A 678 -18.28 -13.67 9.39
C ILE A 678 -16.95 -14.16 8.80
N HIS A 679 -16.74 -13.91 7.51
CA HIS A 679 -15.60 -14.44 6.77
C HIS A 679 -14.30 -13.67 7.07
N ASP A 680 -14.38 -12.35 7.16
CA ASP A 680 -13.17 -11.52 7.23
C ASP A 680 -12.62 -11.43 8.66
N LEU A 681 -13.45 -11.58 9.71
CA LEU A 681 -13.05 -11.69 11.13
C LEU A 681 -12.99 -13.15 11.68
N PRO A 682 -12.61 -14.10 10.83
CA PRO A 682 -12.83 -15.56 10.90
C PRO A 682 -13.71 -16.03 12.07
N MET A 683 -15.02 -15.77 11.98
CA MET A 683 -15.96 -16.22 13.00
C MET A 683 -16.28 -17.71 12.78
N GLU A 684 -15.44 -18.60 13.31
CA GLU A 684 -15.52 -20.06 13.08
C GLU A 684 -16.92 -20.63 13.36
N ASN A 685 -17.58 -20.18 14.43
CA ASN A 685 -18.93 -20.64 14.81
C ASN A 685 -20.08 -20.15 13.90
N ALA A 686 -19.79 -19.25 12.96
CA ALA A 686 -20.75 -18.66 12.03
C ALA A 686 -20.45 -19.00 10.56
N LEU A 687 -19.27 -19.57 10.27
CA LEU A 687 -18.83 -19.85 8.90
C LEU A 687 -19.75 -20.86 8.18
N GLY A 688 -20.24 -21.87 8.90
CA GLY A 688 -21.22 -22.84 8.39
C GLY A 688 -22.53 -22.21 7.92
N GLN A 689 -23.00 -21.18 8.61
CA GLN A 689 -24.23 -20.46 8.28
C GLN A 689 -24.03 -19.61 7.01
N ALA A 690 -22.87 -18.95 6.87
CA ALA A 690 -22.51 -18.25 5.65
C ALA A 690 -22.36 -19.22 4.47
N ALA A 691 -21.73 -20.38 4.66
CA ALA A 691 -21.56 -21.41 3.64
C ALA A 691 -22.89 -21.91 3.05
N ARG A 692 -23.96 -22.00 3.86
CA ARG A 692 -25.31 -22.40 3.41
C ARG A 692 -25.97 -21.42 2.45
N LEU A 693 -25.47 -20.19 2.33
CA LEU A 693 -25.97 -19.23 1.34
C LEU A 693 -25.61 -19.60 -0.10
N ILE A 694 -24.80 -20.65 -0.33
CA ILE A 694 -24.45 -21.13 -1.68
C ILE A 694 -25.68 -21.45 -2.53
N ASP A 695 -26.80 -21.80 -1.89
CA ASP A 695 -28.06 -22.13 -2.57
C ASP A 695 -29.03 -20.94 -2.72
N SER A 696 -28.72 -19.78 -2.14
CA SER A 696 -29.60 -18.60 -2.09
C SER A 696 -29.99 -18.00 -3.44
N GLY A 697 -29.16 -18.19 -4.48
CA GLY A 697 -29.35 -17.58 -5.80
C GLY A 697 -28.86 -16.14 -5.92
N TRP A 698 -28.22 -15.59 -4.88
CA TRP A 698 -27.51 -14.31 -4.95
C TRP A 698 -26.41 -14.34 -6.01
N LYS A 699 -26.16 -13.18 -6.64
CA LYS A 699 -25.23 -13.07 -7.79
C LYS A 699 -24.09 -12.10 -7.56
N ASN A 700 -24.11 -11.34 -6.48
CA ASN A 700 -23.02 -10.44 -6.12
C ASN A 700 -21.68 -11.19 -5.99
N ASP A 701 -20.65 -10.73 -6.70
CA ASP A 701 -19.33 -11.37 -6.76
C ASP A 701 -18.65 -11.44 -5.38
N ALA A 702 -18.64 -10.34 -4.62
CA ALA A 702 -18.01 -10.26 -3.31
C ALA A 702 -18.67 -11.20 -2.29
N LEU A 703 -19.99 -11.38 -2.39
CA LEU A 703 -20.76 -12.31 -1.58
C LEU A 703 -20.44 -13.75 -1.96
N LEU A 704 -20.54 -14.09 -3.24
CA LEU A 704 -20.32 -15.45 -3.73
C LEU A 704 -18.90 -15.95 -3.45
N ARG A 705 -17.87 -15.12 -3.64
CA ARG A 705 -16.49 -15.49 -3.31
C ARG A 705 -16.32 -15.91 -1.85
N ARG A 706 -16.91 -15.17 -0.91
CA ARG A 706 -16.85 -15.49 0.53
C ARG A 706 -17.69 -16.71 0.88
N VAL A 707 -18.85 -16.89 0.26
CA VAL A 707 -19.71 -18.07 0.47
C VAL A 707 -19.06 -19.35 -0.08
N LEU A 708 -18.48 -19.29 -1.28
CA LEU A 708 -17.73 -20.41 -1.86
C LEU A 708 -16.48 -20.71 -1.02
N ASN A 709 -15.72 -19.68 -0.64
CA ASN A 709 -14.54 -19.88 0.20
C ASN A 709 -14.92 -20.39 1.59
N ALA A 710 -16.06 -20.00 2.18
CA ALA A 710 -16.55 -20.58 3.43
C ALA A 710 -16.76 -22.09 3.32
N ASN A 711 -17.37 -22.58 2.23
CA ASN A 711 -17.48 -24.02 1.95
C ASN A 711 -16.10 -24.66 1.78
N PHE A 712 -15.22 -24.03 1.00
CA PHE A 712 -13.87 -24.53 0.80
C PHE A 712 -13.07 -24.61 2.10
N ARG A 713 -13.17 -23.63 3.01
CA ARG A 713 -12.45 -23.61 4.28
C ARG A 713 -12.96 -24.68 5.26
N LEU A 714 -14.28 -24.86 5.35
CA LEU A 714 -14.88 -25.89 6.23
C LEU A 714 -14.40 -27.30 5.87
N GLY A 715 -14.26 -27.60 4.58
CA GLY A 715 -13.50 -28.78 4.14
C GLY A 715 -14.19 -30.14 4.37
N GLU A 716 -15.47 -30.18 4.73
CA GLU A 716 -16.23 -31.42 4.91
C GLU A 716 -16.78 -31.97 3.58
N PRO A 717 -17.13 -33.27 3.49
CA PRO A 717 -17.69 -33.86 2.28
C PRO A 717 -18.90 -33.11 1.73
N GLU A 718 -19.83 -32.68 2.59
CA GLU A 718 -21.02 -31.94 2.16
C GLU A 718 -20.66 -30.58 1.54
N ASN A 719 -19.53 -29.99 1.93
CA ASN A 719 -19.03 -28.73 1.35
C ASN A 719 -18.45 -28.95 -0.05
N ALA A 720 -17.69 -30.04 -0.26
CA ALA A 720 -17.21 -30.40 -1.60
C ALA A 720 -18.39 -30.68 -2.54
N GLU A 721 -19.41 -31.40 -2.07
CA GLU A 721 -20.64 -31.60 -2.84
C GLU A 721 -21.36 -30.28 -3.14
N ALA A 722 -21.40 -29.34 -2.19
CA ALA A 722 -22.02 -28.03 -2.39
C ALA A 722 -21.30 -27.24 -3.49
N LEU A 723 -19.97 -27.23 -3.51
CA LEU A 723 -19.17 -26.60 -4.57
C LEU A 723 -19.43 -27.26 -5.94
N ALA A 724 -19.44 -28.60 -5.99
CA ALA A 724 -19.71 -29.35 -7.21
C ALA A 724 -21.14 -29.07 -7.73
N ARG A 725 -22.14 -29.03 -6.85
CA ARG A 725 -23.52 -28.66 -7.18
C ARG A 725 -23.62 -27.23 -7.69
N PHE A 726 -22.95 -26.27 -7.04
CA PHE A 726 -22.93 -24.87 -7.48
C PHE A 726 -22.36 -24.74 -8.90
N ALA A 727 -21.29 -25.47 -9.23
CA ALA A 727 -20.74 -25.47 -10.58
C ALA A 727 -21.75 -25.96 -11.66
N THR A 728 -22.76 -26.77 -11.29
CA THR A 728 -23.82 -27.21 -12.22
C THR A 728 -24.90 -26.16 -12.49
N ARG A 729 -24.94 -25.07 -11.74
CA ARG A 729 -26.00 -24.05 -11.79
C ARG A 729 -25.81 -23.07 -12.94
N SER A 730 -26.43 -23.33 -14.09
CA SER A 730 -26.34 -22.44 -15.27
C SER A 730 -26.96 -21.06 -15.06
N ASP A 731 -27.75 -20.86 -14.00
CA ASP A 731 -28.30 -19.57 -13.58
C ASP A 731 -27.29 -18.67 -12.84
N MET A 732 -26.17 -19.23 -12.41
CA MET A 732 -25.11 -18.54 -11.65
C MET A 732 -23.99 -18.00 -12.55
N PRO A 733 -23.25 -16.96 -12.12
CA PRO A 733 -22.15 -16.39 -12.91
C PRO A 733 -21.09 -17.43 -13.31
N GLU A 734 -20.70 -17.47 -14.59
CA GLU A 734 -19.71 -18.42 -15.13
C GLU A 734 -18.41 -18.40 -14.34
N ALA A 735 -17.89 -17.21 -14.01
CA ALA A 735 -16.65 -17.04 -13.25
C ALA A 735 -16.70 -17.71 -11.86
N MET A 736 -17.83 -17.62 -11.15
CA MET A 736 -17.98 -18.23 -9.83
C MET A 736 -18.13 -19.75 -9.90
N ARG A 737 -18.73 -20.26 -10.98
CA ARG A 737 -18.82 -21.70 -11.24
C ARG A 737 -17.44 -22.29 -11.53
N LEU A 738 -16.60 -21.56 -12.28
CA LEU A 738 -15.21 -21.93 -12.51
C LEU A 738 -14.40 -21.88 -11.21
N GLU A 739 -14.57 -20.84 -10.38
CA GLU A 739 -13.92 -20.76 -9.06
C GLU A 739 -14.28 -21.95 -8.16
N ALA A 740 -15.55 -22.39 -8.15
CA ALA A 740 -15.96 -23.58 -7.41
C ALA A 740 -15.26 -24.86 -7.90
N LEU A 741 -15.01 -24.99 -9.21
CA LEU A 741 -14.22 -26.09 -9.77
C LEU A 741 -12.73 -25.97 -9.40
N GLU A 742 -12.16 -24.76 -9.37
CA GLU A 742 -10.79 -24.54 -8.89
C GLU A 742 -10.62 -24.93 -7.42
N MET A 743 -11.60 -24.59 -6.58
CA MET A 743 -11.61 -25.03 -5.18
C MET A 743 -11.60 -26.56 -5.05
N LEU A 744 -12.36 -27.28 -5.88
CA LEU A 744 -12.29 -28.75 -5.91
C LEU A 744 -10.95 -29.26 -6.45
N ALA A 745 -10.34 -28.56 -7.40
CA ALA A 745 -9.02 -28.88 -7.92
C ALA A 745 -7.90 -28.71 -6.87
N ASN A 746 -8.05 -27.73 -5.98
CA ASN A 746 -7.11 -27.48 -4.89
C ASN A 746 -7.54 -28.15 -3.57
N TRP A 747 -8.51 -29.07 -3.59
CA TRP A 747 -9.09 -29.62 -2.36
C TRP A 747 -8.08 -30.37 -1.49
N LYS A 748 -7.25 -31.21 -2.12
CA LYS A 748 -6.24 -32.02 -1.44
C LYS A 748 -5.18 -31.17 -0.74
N GLU A 749 -4.76 -30.10 -1.40
CA GLU A 749 -3.67 -29.21 -0.96
C GLU A 749 -4.17 -27.75 -1.03
N PRO A 750 -4.98 -27.32 -0.06
CA PRO A 750 -5.70 -26.04 -0.12
C PRO A 750 -4.80 -24.80 0.00
N GLY A 751 -3.56 -24.98 0.42
CA GLY A 751 -2.57 -23.92 0.56
C GLY A 751 -2.66 -23.18 1.90
N LYS A 752 -1.76 -22.20 2.07
CA LYS A 752 -1.59 -21.46 3.34
C LYS A 752 -2.35 -20.12 3.39
N LEU A 753 -2.77 -19.63 2.22
CA LEU A 753 -3.35 -18.29 2.06
C LEU A 753 -4.86 -18.39 1.80
N ASP A 754 -5.61 -17.47 2.39
CA ASP A 754 -7.04 -17.35 2.14
C ASP A 754 -7.33 -16.95 0.68
N ARG A 755 -8.24 -17.64 0.00
CA ARG A 755 -8.49 -17.42 -1.44
C ARG A 755 -9.14 -16.06 -1.76
N VAL A 756 -9.77 -15.42 -0.79
CA VAL A 756 -10.46 -14.13 -0.99
C VAL A 756 -9.59 -12.98 -0.54
N LEU A 757 -9.04 -13.08 0.67
CA LEU A 757 -8.32 -11.99 1.33
C LEU A 757 -6.80 -12.10 1.23
N ASN A 758 -6.29 -13.27 0.83
CA ASN A 758 -4.87 -13.62 0.81
C ASN A 758 -4.17 -13.62 2.18
N PHE A 759 -4.94 -13.60 3.27
CA PHE A 759 -4.40 -13.63 4.62
C PHE A 759 -3.78 -15.00 4.89
N TYR A 760 -2.68 -15.03 5.66
CA TYR A 760 -2.11 -16.28 6.14
C TYR A 760 -3.09 -16.97 7.11
N ARG A 761 -3.79 -17.99 6.60
CA ARG A 761 -4.82 -18.76 7.31
C ARG A 761 -4.72 -20.22 6.86
N PRO A 762 -3.63 -20.92 7.25
CA PRO A 762 -3.31 -22.21 6.70
C PRO A 762 -4.39 -23.23 6.99
N LEU A 763 -4.59 -24.11 6.02
CA LEU A 763 -5.46 -25.28 6.10
C LEU A 763 -4.60 -26.53 5.97
N GLU A 764 -4.97 -27.59 6.68
CA GLU A 764 -4.33 -28.89 6.55
C GLU A 764 -4.69 -29.56 5.22
N ASP A 765 -3.81 -30.45 4.75
CA ASP A 765 -4.07 -31.30 3.59
C ASP A 765 -5.30 -32.20 3.83
N ARG A 766 -6.02 -32.50 2.74
CA ARG A 766 -7.29 -33.25 2.76
C ARG A 766 -7.25 -34.46 1.86
N ASP A 767 -8.20 -35.36 2.08
CA ASP A 767 -8.39 -36.51 1.20
C ASP A 767 -8.94 -36.07 -0.17
N GLU A 768 -8.17 -36.35 -1.24
CA GLU A 768 -8.57 -36.10 -2.63
C GLU A 768 -9.82 -36.89 -3.03
N ALA A 769 -10.10 -38.03 -2.37
CA ALA A 769 -11.28 -38.84 -2.63
C ALA A 769 -12.58 -38.05 -2.43
N VAL A 770 -12.62 -37.13 -1.47
CA VAL A 770 -13.80 -36.29 -1.18
C VAL A 770 -14.17 -35.42 -2.38
N ALA A 771 -13.19 -34.71 -2.96
CA ALA A 771 -13.42 -33.89 -4.15
C ALA A 771 -13.75 -34.75 -5.39
N LYS A 772 -13.13 -35.92 -5.50
CA LYS A 772 -13.39 -36.89 -6.57
C LYS A 772 -14.84 -37.37 -6.53
N GLU A 773 -15.34 -37.78 -5.37
CA GLU A 773 -16.71 -38.26 -5.18
C GLU A 773 -17.75 -37.17 -5.46
N ALA A 774 -17.53 -35.97 -4.91
CA ALA A 774 -18.38 -34.80 -5.15
C ALA A 774 -18.48 -34.45 -6.63
N LEU A 775 -17.34 -34.40 -7.34
CA LEU A 775 -17.31 -34.10 -8.77
C LEU A 775 -17.95 -35.22 -9.59
N ALA A 776 -17.68 -36.49 -9.27
CA ALA A 776 -18.26 -37.64 -9.96
C ALA A 776 -19.80 -37.62 -9.89
N ALA A 777 -20.37 -37.27 -8.73
CA ALA A 777 -21.82 -37.14 -8.55
C ALA A 777 -22.44 -36.02 -9.41
N ALA A 778 -21.72 -34.90 -9.61
CA ALA A 778 -22.17 -33.77 -10.42
C ALA A 778 -21.84 -33.90 -11.92
N LEU A 779 -20.98 -34.85 -12.29
CA LEU A 779 -20.31 -34.88 -13.59
C LEU A 779 -21.28 -34.92 -14.78
N SER A 780 -22.35 -35.72 -14.71
CA SER A 780 -23.32 -35.83 -15.81
C SER A 780 -23.95 -34.48 -16.21
N LYS A 781 -24.22 -33.61 -15.24
CA LYS A 781 -24.73 -32.25 -15.47
C LYS A 781 -23.63 -31.30 -15.95
N LEU A 782 -22.45 -31.37 -15.34
CA LEU A 782 -21.30 -30.54 -15.76
C LEU A 782 -20.89 -30.83 -17.20
N LEU A 783 -21.03 -32.08 -17.65
CA LEU A 783 -20.67 -32.47 -19.01
C LEU A 783 -21.67 -31.98 -20.08
N THR A 784 -22.81 -31.45 -19.68
CA THR A 784 -23.87 -30.98 -20.60
C THR A 784 -24.15 -29.47 -20.49
N THR A 785 -23.35 -28.75 -19.70
CA THR A 785 -23.47 -27.29 -19.52
C THR A 785 -22.65 -26.50 -20.55
N ASP A 786 -22.65 -25.18 -20.39
CA ASP A 786 -21.79 -24.19 -21.07
C ASP A 786 -20.35 -24.66 -21.26
N GLU A 787 -19.80 -24.32 -22.42
CA GLU A 787 -18.55 -24.86 -22.95
C GLU A 787 -17.36 -24.71 -22.01
N LYS A 788 -17.12 -23.52 -21.46
CA LYS A 788 -15.96 -23.28 -20.58
C LYS A 788 -16.03 -24.10 -19.29
N VAL A 789 -17.19 -24.11 -18.64
CA VAL A 789 -17.40 -24.87 -17.39
C VAL A 789 -17.33 -26.37 -17.66
N ARG A 790 -17.92 -26.84 -18.76
CA ARG A 790 -17.83 -28.23 -19.22
C ARG A 790 -16.39 -28.66 -19.43
N ASN A 791 -15.63 -27.89 -20.21
CA ASN A 791 -14.25 -28.21 -20.56
C ASN A 791 -13.37 -28.22 -19.30
N ARG A 792 -13.55 -27.24 -18.40
CA ARG A 792 -12.84 -27.19 -17.12
C ARG A 792 -13.18 -28.38 -16.22
N ALA A 793 -14.46 -28.72 -16.08
CA ALA A 793 -14.92 -29.87 -15.31
C ALA A 793 -14.38 -31.20 -15.87
N ALA A 794 -14.33 -31.34 -17.19
CA ALA A 794 -13.78 -32.53 -17.83
C ALA A 794 -12.27 -32.69 -17.57
N SER A 795 -11.52 -31.60 -17.67
CA SER A 795 -10.09 -31.57 -17.33
C SER A 795 -9.83 -31.92 -15.86
N LEU A 796 -10.63 -31.34 -14.94
CA LEU A 796 -10.54 -31.64 -13.51
C LEU A 796 -10.91 -33.11 -13.20
N ALA A 797 -11.97 -33.63 -13.80
CA ALA A 797 -12.37 -35.02 -13.62
C ALA A 797 -11.25 -35.97 -14.05
N ALA A 798 -10.54 -35.63 -15.14
CA ALA A 798 -9.40 -36.40 -15.59
C ALA A 798 -8.19 -36.33 -14.64
N SER A 799 -7.89 -35.17 -14.06
CA SER A 799 -6.82 -35.05 -13.06
C SER A 799 -7.09 -35.83 -11.79
N LEU A 800 -8.36 -35.97 -11.39
CA LEU A 800 -8.81 -36.79 -10.25
C LEU A 800 -8.98 -38.29 -10.60
N GLY A 801 -8.65 -38.68 -11.84
CA GLY A 801 -8.72 -40.06 -12.30
C GLY A 801 -10.15 -40.62 -12.44
N ILE A 802 -11.14 -39.77 -12.75
CA ILE A 802 -12.53 -40.16 -13.02
C ILE A 802 -12.63 -40.59 -14.49
N LYS A 803 -12.91 -41.87 -14.75
CA LYS A 803 -12.83 -42.46 -16.10
C LYS A 803 -14.07 -42.19 -16.95
N GLU A 804 -15.19 -41.87 -16.31
CA GLU A 804 -16.50 -41.61 -16.89
C GLU A 804 -16.48 -40.38 -17.82
N VAL A 805 -15.49 -39.51 -17.68
CA VAL A 805 -15.29 -38.33 -18.54
C VAL A 805 -14.76 -38.68 -19.94
N ALA A 806 -14.18 -39.87 -20.13
CA ALA A 806 -13.49 -40.26 -21.35
C ALA A 806 -14.30 -40.05 -22.64
N PRO A 807 -15.62 -40.38 -22.73
CA PRO A 807 -16.41 -40.13 -23.94
C PRO A 807 -16.47 -38.66 -24.35
N VAL A 808 -16.56 -37.73 -23.39
CA VAL A 808 -16.58 -36.29 -23.68
C VAL A 808 -15.21 -35.82 -24.14
N LEU A 809 -14.13 -36.28 -23.50
CA LEU A 809 -12.77 -35.95 -23.92
C LEU A 809 -12.44 -36.50 -25.32
N ILE A 810 -12.91 -37.69 -25.68
CA ILE A 810 -12.80 -38.23 -27.04
C ILE A 810 -13.53 -37.32 -28.03
N GLY A 811 -14.77 -36.93 -27.72
CA GLY A 811 -15.54 -36.00 -28.54
C GLY A 811 -14.83 -34.66 -28.72
N LEU A 812 -14.34 -34.06 -27.64
CA LEU A 812 -13.60 -32.80 -27.67
C LEU A 812 -12.30 -32.91 -28.47
N ALA A 813 -11.53 -33.99 -28.31
CA ALA A 813 -10.27 -34.19 -29.02
C ALA A 813 -10.47 -34.42 -30.54
N ALA A 814 -11.52 -35.14 -30.92
CA ALA A 814 -11.81 -35.52 -32.30
C ALA A 814 -12.63 -34.47 -33.08
N ASP A 815 -13.34 -33.57 -32.41
CA ASP A 815 -14.17 -32.55 -33.06
C ASP A 815 -13.31 -31.45 -33.70
N ALA A 816 -13.22 -31.46 -35.02
CA ALA A 816 -12.48 -30.47 -35.80
C ALA A 816 -13.03 -29.03 -35.69
N LYS A 817 -14.23 -28.83 -35.11
CA LYS A 817 -14.78 -27.50 -34.83
C LYS A 817 -14.24 -26.88 -33.53
N GLN A 818 -13.68 -27.69 -32.63
CA GLN A 818 -13.06 -27.20 -31.41
C GLN A 818 -11.73 -26.52 -31.70
N SER A 819 -11.34 -25.57 -30.84
CA SER A 819 -10.03 -24.93 -30.97
C SER A 819 -8.90 -25.95 -30.79
N PRO A 820 -7.73 -25.75 -31.43
CA PRO A 820 -6.54 -26.58 -31.21
C PRO A 820 -6.19 -26.74 -29.73
N GLU A 821 -6.36 -25.69 -28.92
CA GLU A 821 -6.08 -25.69 -27.47
C GLU A 821 -7.05 -26.61 -26.72
N THR A 822 -8.35 -26.49 -27.00
CA THR A 822 -9.37 -27.36 -26.38
C THR A 822 -9.15 -28.83 -26.71
N ARG A 823 -8.80 -29.11 -27.97
CA ARG A 823 -8.48 -30.45 -28.44
C ARG A 823 -7.21 -30.99 -27.78
N ALA A 824 -6.17 -30.16 -27.67
CA ALA A 824 -4.92 -30.48 -26.99
C ALA A 824 -5.13 -30.83 -25.50
N ASP A 825 -5.85 -29.97 -24.77
CA ASP A 825 -6.19 -30.19 -23.37
C ASP A 825 -6.98 -31.50 -23.19
N ALA A 826 -7.92 -31.78 -24.09
CA ALA A 826 -8.68 -33.02 -24.09
C ALA A 826 -7.80 -34.26 -24.33
N ILE A 827 -6.82 -34.20 -25.23
CA ILE A 827 -5.84 -35.28 -25.46
C ILE A 827 -4.99 -35.51 -24.20
N ILE A 828 -4.47 -34.45 -23.58
CA ILE A 828 -3.68 -34.53 -22.35
C ILE A 828 -4.50 -35.15 -21.21
N ALA A 829 -5.73 -34.68 -21.02
CA ALA A 829 -6.65 -35.22 -20.03
C ALA A 829 -6.99 -36.69 -20.30
N LEU A 830 -7.31 -37.05 -21.54
CA LEU A 830 -7.70 -38.41 -21.92
C LEU A 830 -6.54 -39.40 -21.74
N THR A 831 -5.31 -38.97 -21.99
CA THR A 831 -4.08 -39.75 -21.76
C THR A 831 -3.97 -40.25 -20.32
N ARG A 832 -4.46 -39.46 -19.35
CA ARG A 832 -4.44 -39.82 -17.93
C ARG A 832 -5.49 -40.87 -17.56
N VAL A 833 -6.68 -40.82 -18.16
CA VAL A 833 -7.84 -41.65 -17.74
C VAL A 833 -8.16 -42.84 -18.64
N ALA A 834 -7.78 -42.77 -19.92
CA ALA A 834 -8.01 -43.83 -20.91
C ALA A 834 -6.86 -43.88 -21.94
N PRO A 835 -5.62 -44.19 -21.50
CA PRO A 835 -4.43 -44.23 -22.36
C PRO A 835 -4.59 -45.18 -23.56
N GLU A 836 -5.35 -46.27 -23.41
CA GLU A 836 -5.65 -47.21 -24.48
C GLU A 836 -6.55 -46.63 -25.58
N LYS A 837 -7.39 -45.65 -25.23
CA LYS A 837 -8.35 -45.02 -26.17
C LYS A 837 -7.81 -43.76 -26.82
N VAL A 838 -6.82 -43.10 -26.20
CA VAL A 838 -6.22 -41.88 -26.76
C VAL A 838 -5.18 -42.17 -27.84
N MET A 839 -4.54 -43.35 -27.81
CA MET A 839 -3.44 -43.68 -28.73
C MET A 839 -3.80 -43.49 -30.22
N PRO A 840 -4.98 -43.92 -30.72
CA PRO A 840 -5.39 -43.63 -32.09
C PRO A 840 -5.48 -42.14 -32.39
N ILE A 841 -6.03 -41.34 -31.45
CA ILE A 841 -6.18 -39.89 -31.58
C ILE A 841 -4.80 -39.21 -31.58
N VAL A 842 -3.86 -39.66 -30.75
CA VAL A 842 -2.47 -39.19 -30.75
C VAL A 842 -1.82 -39.45 -32.11
N LYS A 843 -1.94 -40.68 -32.63
CA LYS A 843 -1.36 -41.04 -33.93
C LYS A 843 -1.97 -40.25 -35.09
N GLU A 844 -3.28 -40.01 -35.06
CA GLU A 844 -3.97 -39.14 -36.04
C GLU A 844 -3.53 -37.68 -35.91
N SER A 845 -3.39 -37.18 -34.67
CA SER A 845 -3.02 -35.79 -34.38
C SER A 845 -1.60 -35.42 -34.81
N LEU A 846 -0.70 -36.40 -34.96
CA LEU A 846 0.63 -36.18 -35.56
C LEU A 846 0.55 -35.69 -37.02
N ALA A 847 -0.55 -35.98 -37.72
CA ALA A 847 -0.81 -35.55 -39.09
C ALA A 847 -1.81 -34.37 -39.18
N SER A 848 -2.17 -33.75 -38.05
CA SER A 848 -3.09 -32.61 -38.00
C SER A 848 -2.52 -31.39 -38.71
N ASP A 849 -3.37 -30.57 -39.33
CA ASP A 849 -2.97 -29.27 -39.88
C ASP A 849 -2.59 -28.25 -38.78
N ALA A 850 -3.07 -28.45 -37.54
CA ALA A 850 -2.78 -27.57 -36.42
C ALA A 850 -1.45 -27.93 -35.73
N PRO A 851 -0.44 -27.03 -35.69
CA PRO A 851 0.86 -27.33 -35.09
C PRO A 851 0.82 -27.70 -33.60
N LEU A 852 -0.05 -27.04 -32.81
CA LEU A 852 -0.22 -27.33 -31.39
C LEU A 852 -0.65 -28.79 -31.15
N LEU A 853 -1.52 -29.33 -32.01
CA LEU A 853 -1.98 -30.72 -31.89
C LEU A 853 -0.87 -31.71 -32.22
N ARG A 854 -0.06 -31.42 -33.24
CA ARG A 854 1.12 -32.24 -33.55
C ARG A 854 2.13 -32.20 -32.40
N ALA A 855 2.37 -31.03 -31.80
CA ALA A 855 3.24 -30.85 -30.65
C ALA A 855 2.77 -31.68 -29.45
N VAL A 856 1.53 -31.50 -29.03
CA VAL A 856 0.93 -32.23 -27.90
C VAL A 856 0.85 -33.74 -28.14
N ALA A 857 0.60 -34.16 -29.38
CA ALA A 857 0.62 -35.57 -29.77
C ALA A 857 2.01 -36.20 -29.56
N ARG A 858 3.10 -35.52 -29.94
CA ARG A 858 4.46 -35.98 -29.67
C ARG A 858 4.75 -36.06 -28.17
N ASP A 859 4.32 -35.06 -27.39
CA ASP A 859 4.48 -35.06 -25.93
C ASP A 859 3.76 -36.25 -25.28
N GLN A 860 2.53 -36.56 -25.73
CA GLN A 860 1.80 -37.70 -25.18
C GLN A 860 2.34 -39.03 -25.70
N LEU A 861 2.85 -39.09 -26.93
CA LEU A 861 3.55 -40.27 -27.46
C LEU A 861 4.79 -40.59 -26.63
N ALA A 862 5.56 -39.57 -26.20
CA ALA A 862 6.69 -39.73 -25.30
C ALA A 862 6.33 -40.39 -23.96
N LYS A 863 5.10 -40.22 -23.49
CA LYS A 863 4.60 -40.87 -22.27
C LYS A 863 4.02 -42.27 -22.52
N LEU A 864 3.29 -42.44 -23.63
CA LEU A 864 2.54 -43.66 -23.92
C LEU A 864 3.37 -44.74 -24.62
N ALA A 865 4.31 -44.34 -25.47
CA ALA A 865 5.19 -45.22 -26.24
C ALA A 865 6.59 -44.58 -26.38
N PRO A 866 7.40 -44.53 -25.30
CA PRO A 866 8.71 -43.86 -25.30
C PRO A 866 9.66 -44.34 -26.40
N ALA A 867 9.57 -45.62 -26.79
CA ALA A 867 10.38 -46.21 -27.86
C ALA A 867 10.04 -45.65 -29.27
N GLU A 868 8.79 -45.21 -29.49
CA GLU A 868 8.35 -44.59 -30.75
C GLU A 868 8.57 -43.05 -30.74
N ALA A 869 8.85 -42.47 -29.57
CA ALA A 869 8.81 -41.02 -29.38
C ALA A 869 10.06 -40.28 -29.85
N ALA A 870 11.25 -40.90 -29.79
CA ALA A 870 12.50 -40.23 -30.15
C ALA A 870 12.50 -39.76 -31.62
N GLU A 871 12.03 -40.60 -32.54
CA GLU A 871 11.91 -40.25 -33.95
C GLU A 871 10.87 -39.14 -34.17
N ALA A 872 9.71 -39.24 -33.53
CA ALA A 872 8.66 -38.24 -33.63
C ALA A 872 9.10 -36.87 -33.08
N LEU A 873 9.83 -36.86 -31.97
CA LEU A 873 10.40 -35.66 -31.35
C LEU A 873 11.51 -35.07 -32.21
N ALA A 874 12.37 -35.87 -32.83
CA ALA A 874 13.37 -35.38 -33.79
C ALA A 874 12.71 -34.64 -34.96
N VAL A 875 11.60 -35.15 -35.49
CA VAL A 875 10.80 -34.44 -36.50
C VAL A 875 10.22 -33.13 -35.96
N GLY A 876 9.82 -33.09 -34.68
CA GLY A 876 9.32 -31.87 -34.03
C GLY A 876 10.38 -30.78 -33.89
N VAL A 877 11.63 -31.15 -33.57
CA VAL A 877 12.77 -30.21 -33.48
C VAL A 877 13.03 -29.50 -34.83
N GLU A 878 12.76 -30.19 -35.94
CA GLU A 878 12.96 -29.68 -37.30
C GLU A 878 11.66 -29.15 -37.96
N ALA A 879 10.56 -29.07 -37.21
CA ALA A 879 9.28 -28.64 -37.76
C ALA A 879 9.30 -27.14 -38.11
N ASP A 880 8.44 -26.71 -39.04
CA ASP A 880 8.34 -25.29 -39.46
C ASP A 880 7.74 -24.39 -38.38
N SER A 881 6.99 -24.94 -37.44
CA SER A 881 6.26 -24.18 -36.41
C SER A 881 7.01 -24.07 -35.08
N THR A 882 7.05 -22.87 -34.50
CA THR A 882 7.63 -22.57 -33.19
C THR A 882 7.16 -23.52 -32.09
N VAL A 883 5.83 -23.68 -31.94
CA VAL A 883 5.25 -24.50 -30.86
C VAL A 883 5.70 -25.96 -30.93
N GLU A 884 5.95 -26.50 -32.13
CA GLU A 884 6.42 -27.88 -32.29
C GLU A 884 7.88 -28.03 -31.88
N ARG A 885 8.74 -27.09 -32.31
CA ARG A 885 10.16 -27.09 -31.96
C ARG A 885 10.37 -27.02 -30.46
N GLN A 886 9.70 -26.06 -29.82
CA GLN A 886 9.83 -25.81 -28.38
C GLN A 886 9.31 -27.00 -27.55
N HIS A 887 8.11 -27.51 -27.85
CA HIS A 887 7.57 -28.68 -27.18
C HIS A 887 8.47 -29.92 -27.37
N ALA A 888 8.99 -30.15 -28.59
CA ALA A 888 9.85 -31.29 -28.84
C ALA A 888 11.14 -31.25 -28.02
N LEU A 889 11.80 -30.09 -27.94
CA LEU A 889 13.01 -29.89 -27.12
C LEU A 889 12.71 -30.06 -25.63
N ALA A 890 11.61 -29.49 -25.14
CA ALA A 890 11.17 -29.66 -23.75
C ALA A 890 10.83 -31.12 -23.43
N ALA A 891 10.15 -31.84 -24.32
CA ALA A 891 9.80 -33.24 -24.14
C ALA A 891 11.03 -34.16 -24.18
N LEU A 892 12.04 -33.87 -25.01
CA LEU A 892 13.33 -34.58 -24.99
C LEU A 892 14.03 -34.40 -23.65
N ALA A 893 14.05 -33.18 -23.10
CA ALA A 893 14.64 -32.88 -21.80
C ALA A 893 13.93 -33.61 -20.64
N ASN A 894 12.60 -33.64 -20.68
CA ASN A 894 11.77 -34.17 -19.61
C ASN A 894 11.62 -35.70 -19.64
N ALA A 895 11.32 -36.28 -20.81
CA ALA A 895 11.03 -37.71 -20.94
C ALA A 895 12.30 -38.56 -21.16
N LYS A 896 13.38 -37.95 -21.66
CA LYS A 896 14.67 -38.60 -21.93
C LYS A 896 14.56 -39.96 -22.64
N PRO A 897 13.79 -40.07 -23.75
CA PRO A 897 13.72 -41.33 -24.49
C PRO A 897 15.10 -41.74 -25.03
N GLU A 898 15.27 -43.03 -25.33
CA GLU A 898 16.50 -43.53 -25.93
C GLU A 898 16.81 -42.76 -27.23
N GLY A 899 18.02 -42.22 -27.36
CA GLY A 899 18.43 -41.36 -28.48
C GLY A 899 18.24 -39.85 -28.25
N ALA A 900 17.58 -39.41 -27.17
CA ALA A 900 17.35 -37.98 -26.91
C ALA A 900 18.64 -37.16 -26.82
N GLN A 901 19.70 -37.72 -26.21
CA GLN A 901 21.00 -37.06 -26.10
C GLN A 901 21.57 -36.69 -27.47
N MET A 902 21.46 -37.59 -28.46
CA MET A 902 21.97 -37.34 -29.81
C MET A 902 21.19 -36.23 -30.52
N ILE A 903 19.87 -36.19 -30.33
CA ILE A 903 19.00 -35.16 -30.91
C ILE A 903 19.32 -33.79 -30.31
N VAL A 904 19.48 -33.71 -28.98
CA VAL A 904 19.83 -32.47 -28.29
C VAL A 904 21.25 -32.00 -28.66
N ALA A 905 22.22 -32.91 -28.78
CA ALA A 905 23.57 -32.58 -29.25
C ALA A 905 23.56 -32.05 -30.69
N ALA A 906 22.70 -32.59 -31.57
CA ALA A 906 22.53 -32.10 -32.93
C ALA A 906 21.91 -30.69 -32.96
N ALA A 907 20.89 -30.43 -32.12
CA ALA A 907 20.29 -29.10 -31.98
C ALA A 907 21.30 -28.06 -31.47
N MET A 908 22.11 -28.40 -30.46
CA MET A 908 23.20 -27.54 -29.97
C MET A 908 24.28 -27.30 -31.02
N SER A 909 24.61 -28.31 -31.84
CA SER A 909 25.57 -28.15 -32.93
C SER A 909 25.05 -27.19 -34.00
N LYS A 910 23.74 -27.27 -34.33
CA LYS A 910 23.08 -26.30 -35.23
C LYS A 910 23.02 -24.90 -34.64
N LEU A 911 22.80 -24.77 -33.33
CA LEU A 911 22.86 -23.49 -32.63
C LEU A 911 24.23 -22.83 -32.81
N LEU A 912 25.32 -23.57 -32.56
CA LEU A 912 26.70 -23.08 -32.73
C LEU A 912 27.04 -22.74 -34.18
N ALA A 913 26.45 -23.43 -35.15
CA ALA A 913 26.60 -23.14 -36.57
C ALA A 913 25.75 -21.93 -37.04
N GLY A 914 24.81 -21.45 -36.22
CA GLY A 914 23.85 -20.41 -36.60
C GLY A 914 22.64 -20.92 -37.41
N ASP A 915 22.53 -22.24 -37.59
CA ASP A 915 21.52 -22.89 -38.44
C ASP A 915 20.23 -23.25 -37.68
N LEU A 916 20.18 -23.07 -36.36
CA LEU A 916 18.98 -23.31 -35.55
C LEU A 916 18.04 -22.10 -35.58
N ALA A 917 16.74 -22.36 -35.80
CA ALA A 917 15.69 -21.34 -35.81
C ALA A 917 15.67 -20.53 -34.51
N GLU A 918 15.59 -19.20 -34.65
CA GLU A 918 15.81 -18.25 -33.55
C GLU A 918 14.90 -18.49 -32.33
N ASP A 919 13.66 -18.88 -32.60
CA ASP A 919 12.62 -19.10 -31.58
C ASP A 919 12.75 -20.39 -30.76
N SER A 920 13.73 -21.24 -31.11
CA SER A 920 14.00 -22.52 -30.44
C SER A 920 15.41 -22.60 -29.83
N ARG A 921 16.20 -21.53 -29.97
CA ARG A 921 17.58 -21.46 -29.46
C ARG A 921 17.63 -21.58 -27.95
N LEU A 922 16.73 -20.86 -27.24
CA LEU A 922 16.63 -20.95 -25.78
C LEU A 922 16.26 -22.37 -25.33
N ASP A 923 15.26 -22.98 -25.98
CA ASP A 923 14.77 -24.31 -25.61
C ASP A 923 15.83 -25.40 -25.87
N ALA A 924 16.69 -25.23 -26.88
CA ALA A 924 17.81 -26.13 -27.12
C ALA A 924 18.87 -26.06 -26.00
N ILE A 925 19.16 -24.85 -25.51
CA ILE A 925 20.09 -24.62 -24.38
C ILE A 925 19.50 -25.21 -23.10
N GLU A 926 18.22 -24.96 -22.82
CA GLU A 926 17.51 -25.51 -21.65
C GLU A 926 17.44 -27.04 -21.72
N ALA A 927 17.17 -27.62 -22.90
CA ALA A 927 17.19 -29.07 -23.09
C ALA A 927 18.60 -29.66 -22.90
N ALA A 928 19.64 -29.00 -23.42
CA ALA A 928 21.03 -29.41 -23.23
C ALA A 928 21.44 -29.38 -21.75
N ALA A 929 20.98 -28.39 -20.98
CA ALA A 929 21.23 -28.32 -19.55
C ALA A 929 20.69 -29.55 -18.79
N ALA A 930 19.59 -30.16 -19.24
CA ALA A 930 19.05 -31.39 -18.67
C ALA A 930 19.92 -32.65 -18.91
N PHE A 931 20.89 -32.56 -19.82
CA PHE A 931 21.87 -33.59 -20.16
C PHE A 931 23.33 -33.17 -19.92
N LYS A 932 23.57 -32.17 -19.04
CA LYS A 932 24.90 -31.62 -18.74
C LYS A 932 25.95 -32.63 -18.28
N ASP A 933 25.54 -33.81 -17.79
CA ASP A 933 26.44 -34.86 -17.35
C ASP A 933 27.05 -35.65 -18.52
N SER A 934 26.52 -35.48 -19.74
CA SER A 934 27.13 -36.00 -20.96
C SER A 934 28.36 -35.15 -21.33
N PRO A 935 29.56 -35.75 -21.49
CA PRO A 935 30.76 -35.01 -21.87
C PRO A 935 30.63 -34.23 -23.18
N GLU A 936 29.87 -34.78 -24.14
CA GLU A 936 29.63 -34.14 -25.44
C GLU A 936 28.77 -32.89 -25.30
N ILE A 937 27.64 -32.98 -24.59
CA ILE A 937 26.72 -31.85 -24.39
C ILE A 937 27.35 -30.79 -23.47
N ALA A 938 28.10 -31.20 -22.44
CA ALA A 938 28.86 -30.29 -21.60
C ALA A 938 29.86 -29.47 -22.43
N SER A 939 30.54 -30.11 -23.38
CA SER A 939 31.45 -29.41 -24.30
C SER A 939 30.71 -28.42 -25.21
N LEU A 940 29.53 -28.79 -25.73
CA LEU A 940 28.72 -27.90 -26.58
C LEU A 940 28.16 -26.69 -25.81
N LEU A 941 27.72 -26.87 -24.57
CA LEU A 941 27.29 -25.78 -23.68
C LEU A 941 28.44 -24.82 -23.37
N GLU A 942 29.64 -25.35 -23.10
CA GLU A 942 30.82 -24.53 -22.86
C GLU A 942 31.27 -23.79 -24.12
N GLN A 943 31.23 -24.42 -25.29
CA GLN A 943 31.49 -23.76 -26.57
C GLN A 943 30.49 -22.63 -26.82
N TYR A 944 29.21 -22.83 -26.52
CA TYR A 944 28.21 -21.77 -26.63
C TYR A 944 28.52 -20.62 -25.68
N ARG A 945 28.83 -20.91 -24.41
CA ARG A 945 29.22 -19.90 -23.42
C ARG A 945 30.44 -19.07 -23.88
N LEU A 946 31.45 -19.73 -24.46
CA LEU A 946 32.66 -19.09 -24.99
C LEU A 946 32.41 -18.31 -26.30
N SER A 947 31.33 -18.60 -27.03
CA SER A 947 30.94 -17.88 -28.24
C SER A 947 30.28 -16.53 -27.96
N LEU A 948 29.79 -16.32 -26.73
CA LEU A 948 29.20 -15.05 -26.30
C LEU A 948 30.29 -14.02 -26.03
N ASP A 949 30.10 -12.79 -26.50
CA ASP A 949 31.00 -11.68 -26.18
C ASP A 949 30.79 -11.27 -24.71
N PRO A 950 31.79 -11.46 -23.82
CA PRO A 950 31.66 -11.07 -22.42
C PRO A 950 31.62 -9.55 -22.21
N ALA A 951 31.98 -8.75 -23.21
CA ALA A 951 31.87 -7.30 -23.17
C ALA A 951 30.47 -6.79 -23.57
N ASP A 952 29.64 -7.63 -24.18
CA ASP A 952 28.27 -7.30 -24.57
C ASP A 952 27.28 -7.75 -23.48
N PRO A 953 26.67 -6.80 -22.75
CA PRO A 953 25.76 -7.10 -21.64
C PRO A 953 24.46 -7.78 -22.07
N LEU A 954 24.09 -7.76 -23.35
CA LEU A 954 22.89 -8.42 -23.88
C LEU A 954 23.18 -9.82 -24.44
N ALA A 955 24.45 -10.20 -24.61
CA ALA A 955 24.85 -11.42 -25.34
C ALA A 955 24.12 -12.67 -24.84
N GLU A 956 24.02 -12.85 -23.53
CA GLU A 956 23.38 -14.02 -22.94
C GLU A 956 21.84 -14.00 -22.95
N TYR A 957 21.23 -12.84 -23.24
CA TYR A 957 19.78 -12.61 -23.20
C TYR A 957 19.14 -12.60 -24.60
N ARG A 958 19.92 -12.43 -25.68
CA ARG A 958 19.37 -12.40 -27.06
C ARG A 958 18.64 -13.67 -27.48
N VAL A 959 18.89 -14.79 -26.80
CA VAL A 959 18.10 -16.02 -26.98
C VAL A 959 16.63 -15.85 -26.56
N ALA A 960 16.28 -14.78 -25.85
CA ALA A 960 14.93 -14.43 -25.46
C ALA A 960 14.20 -13.54 -26.49
N LEU A 961 14.80 -13.22 -27.64
CA LEU A 961 14.16 -12.33 -28.62
C LEU A 961 12.97 -12.96 -29.35
N ALA A 962 12.95 -14.28 -29.53
CA ALA A 962 11.97 -14.97 -30.38
C ALA A 962 11.37 -16.17 -29.68
N GLY A 963 10.11 -16.49 -30.02
CA GLY A 963 9.41 -17.67 -29.52
C GLY A 963 8.71 -17.51 -28.17
N GLY A 964 8.39 -16.28 -27.75
CA GLY A 964 7.63 -16.08 -26.53
C GLY A 964 6.15 -16.34 -26.68
N ASN A 965 5.46 -16.39 -25.55
CA ASN A 965 4.01 -16.50 -25.45
C ASN A 965 3.40 -15.18 -24.96
N PHE A 966 2.51 -14.64 -25.79
CA PHE A 966 1.83 -13.36 -25.54
C PHE A 966 1.08 -13.33 -24.20
N GLU A 967 0.29 -14.36 -23.88
CA GLU A 967 -0.52 -14.37 -22.65
C GLU A 967 0.32 -14.54 -21.38
N ARG A 968 1.39 -15.33 -21.44
CA ARG A 968 2.35 -15.43 -20.31
C ARG A 968 3.07 -14.10 -20.10
N GLY A 969 3.47 -13.43 -21.18
CA GLY A 969 4.04 -12.07 -21.11
C GLY A 969 3.06 -11.04 -20.56
N ARG A 970 1.79 -11.11 -20.96
CA ARG A 970 0.70 -10.27 -20.42
C ARG A 970 0.56 -10.46 -18.91
N LYS A 971 0.56 -11.71 -18.43
CA LYS A 971 0.52 -12.00 -16.99
C LYS A 971 1.74 -11.45 -16.27
N ILE A 972 2.94 -11.58 -16.85
CA ILE A 972 4.15 -11.00 -16.25
C ILE A 972 3.98 -9.47 -16.12
N PHE A 973 3.49 -8.79 -17.16
CA PHE A 973 3.32 -7.34 -17.15
C PHE A 973 2.34 -6.84 -16.08
N PHE A 974 1.15 -7.45 -16.00
CA PHE A 974 0.06 -6.98 -15.13
C PHE A 974 0.05 -7.60 -13.73
N GLU A 975 0.59 -8.82 -13.58
CA GLU A 975 0.33 -9.66 -12.41
C GLU A 975 1.61 -10.00 -11.63
N LYS A 976 2.81 -9.92 -12.24
CA LYS A 976 4.08 -10.26 -11.57
C LYS A 976 4.57 -9.11 -10.69
N THR A 977 4.33 -9.20 -9.39
CA THR A 977 4.61 -8.16 -8.38
C THR A 977 6.10 -7.79 -8.30
N GLU A 978 7.00 -8.72 -8.61
CA GLU A 978 8.46 -8.50 -8.61
C GLU A 978 8.93 -7.47 -9.62
N VAL A 979 8.23 -7.43 -10.76
CA VAL A 979 8.58 -6.56 -11.89
C VAL A 979 7.66 -5.34 -11.87
N SER A 980 6.37 -5.55 -11.58
CA SER A 980 5.36 -4.49 -11.46
C SER A 980 5.37 -3.48 -12.62
N CYS A 981 5.54 -3.95 -13.87
CA CYS A 981 5.60 -3.06 -15.05
C CYS A 981 4.41 -2.10 -15.11
N VAL A 982 3.21 -2.59 -14.77
CA VAL A 982 1.94 -1.84 -14.73
C VAL A 982 1.96 -0.65 -13.75
N ARG A 983 2.83 -0.65 -12.73
CA ARG A 983 3.00 0.47 -11.79
C ARG A 983 3.42 1.74 -12.53
N CYS A 984 4.38 1.60 -13.44
CA CYS A 984 4.96 2.74 -14.12
C CYS A 984 4.37 2.95 -15.51
N HIS A 985 4.03 1.86 -16.19
CA HIS A 985 3.64 1.88 -17.59
C HIS A 985 2.17 1.55 -17.80
N ARG A 986 1.57 2.22 -18.79
CA ARG A 986 0.25 1.88 -19.30
C ARG A 986 0.36 0.94 -20.49
N ALA A 987 -0.39 -0.14 -20.47
CA ALA A 987 -0.60 -1.03 -21.59
C ALA A 987 -2.07 -1.45 -21.63
N MET A 988 -2.64 -1.58 -22.82
CA MET A 988 -4.05 -1.91 -23.04
C MET A 988 -5.01 -1.00 -22.25
N GLY A 989 -4.64 0.28 -22.07
CA GLY A 989 -5.43 1.26 -21.30
C GLY A 989 -5.34 1.14 -19.78
N THR A 990 -4.57 0.19 -19.23
CA THR A 990 -4.41 -0.03 -17.77
C THR A 990 -2.96 0.20 -17.33
N GLY A 991 -2.78 0.84 -16.17
CA GLY A 991 -1.46 1.08 -15.54
C GLY A 991 -1.14 2.56 -15.31
N GLY A 992 0.01 2.78 -14.67
CA GLY A 992 0.49 4.10 -14.25
C GLY A 992 1.02 4.97 -15.40
N ARG A 993 1.39 6.21 -15.05
CA ARG A 993 1.87 7.25 -15.98
C ARG A 993 3.27 7.76 -15.61
N VAL A 994 4.08 6.92 -14.96
CA VAL A 994 5.46 7.26 -14.60
C VAL A 994 6.39 7.09 -15.80
N GLY A 995 6.19 6.02 -16.59
CA GLY A 995 6.89 5.76 -17.85
C GLY A 995 5.97 5.88 -19.07
N PRO A 996 6.50 5.68 -20.29
CA PRO A 996 5.73 5.76 -21.54
C PRO A 996 4.53 4.79 -21.57
N GLU A 997 3.48 5.24 -22.26
CA GLU A 997 2.40 4.37 -22.71
C GLU A 997 2.92 3.42 -23.78
N LEU A 998 2.76 2.12 -23.56
CA LEU A 998 3.41 1.08 -24.36
C LEU A 998 2.56 0.62 -25.55
N ASP A 999 1.30 1.04 -25.62
CA ASP A 999 0.34 0.62 -26.65
C ASP A 999 0.85 0.90 -28.08
N ALA A 1000 1.61 1.98 -28.27
CA ALA A 1000 2.20 2.35 -29.56
C ALA A 1000 3.60 1.75 -29.83
N LEU A 1001 4.24 1.11 -28.84
CA LEU A 1001 5.62 0.59 -29.01
C LEU A 1001 5.70 -0.58 -29.98
N SER A 1002 4.67 -1.43 -30.04
CA SER A 1002 4.62 -2.60 -30.93
C SER A 1002 4.73 -2.26 -32.43
N GLU A 1003 4.49 -1.00 -32.82
CA GLU A 1003 4.60 -0.54 -34.22
C GLU A 1003 5.94 0.13 -34.54
N THR A 1004 6.66 0.60 -33.53
CA THR A 1004 7.75 1.57 -33.71
C THR A 1004 9.11 1.08 -33.25
N LYS A 1005 9.18 0.07 -32.35
CA LYS A 1005 10.45 -0.41 -31.80
C LYS A 1005 10.68 -1.91 -32.07
N PRO A 1006 11.90 -2.32 -32.48
CA PRO A 1006 12.23 -3.73 -32.70
C PRO A 1006 12.35 -4.49 -31.38
N ARG A 1007 12.25 -5.82 -31.42
CA ARG A 1007 12.39 -6.69 -30.24
C ARG A 1007 13.71 -6.51 -29.50
N GLU A 1008 14.79 -6.26 -30.24
CA GLU A 1008 16.11 -5.94 -29.68
C GLU A 1008 16.04 -4.74 -28.73
N TYR A 1009 15.31 -3.69 -29.13
CA TYR A 1009 15.11 -2.50 -28.29
C TYR A 1009 14.31 -2.83 -27.04
N LEU A 1010 13.26 -3.66 -27.15
CA LEU A 1010 12.43 -4.04 -25.99
C LEU A 1010 13.23 -4.89 -24.99
N LEU A 1011 14.09 -5.80 -25.48
CA LEU A 1011 15.00 -6.57 -24.65
C LEU A 1011 16.02 -5.66 -23.96
N GLU A 1012 16.68 -4.78 -24.73
CA GLU A 1012 17.66 -3.81 -24.22
C GLU A 1012 17.02 -2.89 -23.17
N ALA A 1013 15.81 -2.40 -23.39
CA ALA A 1013 15.11 -1.52 -22.44
C ALA A 1013 14.78 -2.22 -21.11
N VAL A 1014 14.60 -3.54 -21.09
CA VAL A 1014 14.35 -4.30 -19.85
C VAL A 1014 15.64 -4.71 -19.15
N VAL A 1015 16.65 -5.16 -19.90
CA VAL A 1015 17.93 -5.63 -19.37
C VAL A 1015 18.86 -4.46 -19.00
N GLN A 1016 18.76 -3.36 -19.74
CA GLN A 1016 19.57 -2.15 -19.59
C GLN A 1016 18.70 -0.90 -19.76
N PRO A 1017 17.83 -0.58 -18.79
CA PRO A 1017 16.89 0.56 -18.89
C PRO A 1017 17.58 1.93 -19.06
N ASN A 1018 18.87 2.04 -18.72
CA ASN A 1018 19.67 3.25 -18.91
C ASN A 1018 20.47 3.29 -20.23
N ALA A 1019 20.45 2.23 -21.07
CA ALA A 1019 21.20 2.22 -22.32
C ALA A 1019 20.61 3.17 -23.36
N LYS A 1020 19.28 3.21 -23.46
CA LYS A 1020 18.50 4.14 -24.30
C LYS A 1020 17.18 4.44 -23.60
N ILE A 1021 17.01 5.66 -23.12
CA ILE A 1021 15.72 6.08 -22.53
C ILE A 1021 14.77 6.40 -23.71
N ALA A 1022 13.44 6.27 -23.53
CA ALA A 1022 12.51 6.53 -24.63
C ALA A 1022 12.50 8.02 -25.04
N GLU A 1023 12.37 8.29 -26.34
CA GLU A 1023 12.15 9.66 -26.87
C GLU A 1023 10.88 10.25 -26.22
N GLY A 1024 10.97 11.45 -25.64
CA GLY A 1024 9.92 12.00 -24.77
C GLY A 1024 10.11 11.73 -23.27
N PHE A 1025 11.07 10.89 -22.90
CA PHE A 1025 11.40 10.51 -21.52
C PHE A 1025 12.91 10.62 -21.22
N GLU A 1026 13.75 10.79 -22.25
CA GLU A 1026 15.18 11.14 -22.19
C GLU A 1026 15.38 12.52 -21.56
N SER A 1027 15.19 12.58 -20.25
CA SER A 1027 15.38 13.80 -19.48
C SER A 1027 16.88 14.01 -19.37
N ILE A 1028 17.40 15.04 -20.03
CA ILE A 1028 18.75 15.50 -19.75
C ILE A 1028 18.68 16.69 -18.81
N LEU A 1029 19.62 16.69 -17.87
CA LEU A 1029 19.92 17.85 -17.06
C LEU A 1029 21.07 18.58 -17.76
N VAL A 1030 20.77 19.73 -18.36
CA VAL A 1030 21.77 20.63 -18.94
C VAL A 1030 22.08 21.70 -17.91
N LEU A 1031 23.31 21.72 -17.45
CA LEU A 1031 23.89 22.80 -16.67
C LEU A 1031 24.59 23.77 -17.62
N THR A 1032 24.19 25.02 -17.62
CA THR A 1032 24.80 26.07 -18.44
C THR A 1032 25.93 26.81 -17.70
N VAL A 1033 26.81 27.49 -18.44
CA VAL A 1033 27.96 28.27 -17.94
C VAL A 1033 27.57 29.43 -17.04
N ASP A 1034 26.33 29.91 -17.14
CA ASP A 1034 25.73 30.89 -16.24
C ASP A 1034 25.01 30.25 -15.05
N GLY A 1035 25.12 28.92 -14.91
CA GLY A 1035 24.60 28.13 -13.80
C GLY A 1035 23.12 27.76 -13.89
N GLN A 1036 22.46 27.97 -15.02
CA GLN A 1036 21.07 27.53 -15.16
C GLN A 1036 20.99 26.02 -15.41
N THR A 1037 20.05 25.37 -14.76
CA THR A 1037 19.82 23.93 -14.94
C THR A 1037 18.50 23.73 -15.68
N TYR A 1038 18.58 23.20 -16.89
CA TYR A 1038 17.43 22.87 -17.69
C TYR A 1038 17.23 21.37 -17.69
N SER A 1039 16.05 20.93 -17.27
CA SER A 1039 15.62 19.54 -17.38
C SER A 1039 14.54 19.43 -18.44
N GLY A 1040 14.77 18.56 -19.41
CA GLY A 1040 13.82 18.33 -20.49
C GLY A 1040 14.28 17.27 -21.46
N VAL A 1041 13.38 16.89 -22.35
CA VAL A 1041 13.62 15.93 -23.41
C VAL A 1041 14.30 16.61 -24.58
N ILE A 1042 15.42 16.09 -25.06
CA ILE A 1042 16.04 16.62 -26.28
C ILE A 1042 15.07 16.49 -27.46
N LYS A 1043 14.69 17.61 -28.06
CA LYS A 1043 13.90 17.67 -29.30
C LYS A 1043 14.78 17.78 -30.53
N GLU A 1044 15.85 18.56 -30.44
CA GLU A 1044 16.76 18.81 -31.55
C GLU A 1044 18.12 19.26 -31.00
N GLU A 1045 19.23 18.72 -31.53
CA GLU A 1045 20.59 19.16 -31.20
C GLU A 1045 21.33 19.45 -32.50
N THR A 1046 21.92 20.65 -32.57
CA THR A 1046 22.73 21.15 -33.69
C THR A 1046 24.12 21.52 -33.18
N ASP A 1047 25.05 21.80 -34.10
CA ASP A 1047 26.40 22.25 -33.76
C ASP A 1047 26.40 23.56 -32.93
N ASP A 1048 25.34 24.37 -33.04
CA ASP A 1048 25.24 25.68 -32.40
C ASP A 1048 24.37 25.67 -31.12
N ALA A 1049 23.39 24.78 -31.02
CA ALA A 1049 22.43 24.77 -29.90
C ALA A 1049 21.76 23.41 -29.67
N ILE A 1050 21.34 23.16 -28.43
CA ILE A 1050 20.46 22.07 -28.01
C ILE A 1050 19.07 22.62 -27.67
N SER A 1051 18.02 21.97 -28.16
CA SER A 1051 16.63 22.31 -27.88
C SER A 1051 15.96 21.21 -27.09
N LEU A 1052 15.48 21.55 -25.89
CA LEU A 1052 14.78 20.68 -24.96
C LEU A 1052 13.29 20.99 -24.95
N VAL A 1053 12.45 19.97 -24.80
CA VAL A 1053 11.04 20.10 -24.43
C VAL A 1053 10.93 19.77 -22.96
N ASP A 1054 10.58 20.77 -22.15
CA ASP A 1054 10.40 20.55 -20.72
C ASP A 1054 9.09 19.81 -20.40
N ALA A 1055 8.87 19.48 -19.12
CA ALA A 1055 7.68 18.77 -18.66
C ALA A 1055 6.35 19.51 -18.95
N ASP A 1056 6.39 20.83 -19.19
CA ASP A 1056 5.21 21.64 -19.54
C ASP A 1056 4.98 21.69 -21.07
N GLY A 1057 5.82 21.00 -21.86
CA GLY A 1057 5.77 21.00 -23.32
C GLY A 1057 6.42 22.23 -23.96
N LYS A 1058 7.14 23.06 -23.21
CA LYS A 1058 7.79 24.27 -23.70
C LYS A 1058 9.15 23.94 -24.32
N LEU A 1059 9.42 24.53 -25.48
CA LEU A 1059 10.72 24.43 -26.15
C LEU A 1059 11.72 25.41 -25.51
N ILE A 1060 12.84 24.88 -25.04
CA ILE A 1060 13.98 25.60 -24.44
C ILE A 1060 15.18 25.38 -25.34
N THR A 1061 15.71 26.42 -25.97
CA THR A 1061 16.91 26.33 -26.81
C THR A 1061 18.11 26.94 -26.07
N ILE A 1062 19.18 26.17 -25.93
CA ILE A 1062 20.39 26.49 -25.18
C ILE A 1062 21.56 26.42 -26.16
N SER A 1063 22.40 27.46 -26.24
CA SER A 1063 23.60 27.44 -27.09
C SER A 1063 24.56 26.36 -26.61
N GLN A 1064 25.23 25.64 -27.52
CA GLN A 1064 26.27 24.67 -27.15
C GLN A 1064 27.44 25.33 -26.40
N GLU A 1065 27.74 26.59 -26.72
CA GLU A 1065 28.78 27.38 -26.04
C GLU A 1065 28.39 27.72 -24.59
N ASP A 1066 27.09 27.71 -24.30
CA ASP A 1066 26.55 28.00 -22.98
C ASP A 1066 26.42 26.75 -22.11
N ILE A 1067 26.81 25.55 -22.56
CA ILE A 1067 26.71 24.31 -21.77
C ILE A 1067 27.99 24.08 -20.96
N GLU A 1068 27.89 24.15 -19.62
CA GLU A 1068 28.99 23.80 -18.69
C GLU A 1068 29.07 22.29 -18.45
N GLY A 1069 27.92 21.63 -18.37
CA GLY A 1069 27.83 20.19 -18.14
C GLY A 1069 26.49 19.63 -18.56
N ARG A 1070 26.47 18.37 -18.98
CA ARG A 1070 25.22 17.64 -19.24
C ARG A 1070 25.25 16.29 -18.54
N LYS A 1071 24.14 15.91 -17.94
CA LYS A 1071 23.96 14.59 -17.35
C LYS A 1071 22.62 14.03 -17.81
N SER A 1072 22.64 12.84 -18.40
CA SER A 1072 21.40 12.09 -18.61
C SER A 1072 20.85 11.71 -17.24
N ALA A 1073 19.60 12.06 -16.95
CA ALA A 1073 18.91 11.48 -15.81
C ALA A 1073 18.85 9.96 -16.02
N LYS A 1074 18.97 9.18 -14.93
CA LYS A 1074 18.75 7.74 -15.05
C LYS A 1074 17.27 7.49 -15.32
N SER A 1075 16.97 6.39 -15.99
CA SER A 1075 15.61 5.92 -16.13
C SER A 1075 14.97 5.72 -14.75
N PRO A 1076 13.71 6.13 -14.53
CA PRO A 1076 12.96 5.77 -13.33
C PRO A 1076 12.72 4.25 -13.20
N MET A 1077 13.00 3.47 -14.26
CA MET A 1077 12.93 2.00 -14.26
C MET A 1077 14.17 1.40 -13.56
N PRO A 1078 14.01 0.48 -12.59
CA PRO A 1078 15.12 -0.13 -11.87
C PRO A 1078 16.12 -0.88 -12.76
N ASP A 1079 17.43 -0.64 -12.56
CA ASP A 1079 18.54 -1.19 -13.35
C ASP A 1079 18.69 -2.72 -13.24
N ASP A 1080 18.05 -3.34 -12.26
CA ASP A 1080 18.16 -4.76 -11.93
C ASP A 1080 16.86 -5.55 -12.12
N ILE A 1081 15.84 -4.94 -12.71
CA ILE A 1081 14.51 -5.55 -12.87
C ILE A 1081 14.54 -6.89 -13.62
N PHE A 1082 15.45 -7.04 -14.60
CA PHE A 1082 15.63 -8.27 -15.36
C PHE A 1082 16.09 -9.46 -14.51
N LYS A 1083 16.70 -9.23 -13.34
CA LYS A 1083 17.11 -10.31 -12.42
C LYS A 1083 15.91 -11.06 -11.82
N HIS A 1084 14.72 -10.47 -11.90
CA HIS A 1084 13.46 -11.09 -11.48
C HIS A 1084 12.74 -11.85 -12.61
N LEU A 1085 13.38 -11.99 -13.78
CA LEU A 1085 12.88 -12.70 -14.95
C LEU A 1085 13.84 -13.81 -15.35
N SER A 1086 13.36 -15.04 -15.45
CA SER A 1086 14.06 -16.07 -16.21
C SER A 1086 14.14 -15.70 -17.70
N LYS A 1087 15.07 -16.29 -18.45
CA LYS A 1087 15.19 -16.02 -19.90
C LYS A 1087 13.90 -16.37 -20.66
N SER A 1088 13.19 -17.40 -20.22
CA SER A 1088 11.87 -17.79 -20.77
C SER A 1088 10.77 -16.77 -20.44
N GLU A 1089 10.75 -16.21 -19.23
CA GLU A 1089 9.80 -15.14 -18.86
C GLU A 1089 10.12 -13.83 -19.59
N LEU A 1090 11.41 -13.46 -19.70
CA LEU A 1090 11.85 -12.32 -20.47
C LEU A 1090 11.44 -12.46 -21.94
N ARG A 1091 11.56 -13.67 -22.51
CA ARG A 1091 11.10 -13.99 -23.86
C ARG A 1091 9.60 -13.78 -24.02
N ASP A 1092 8.80 -14.26 -23.07
CA ASP A 1092 7.35 -14.07 -23.07
C ASP A 1092 6.97 -12.58 -22.92
N LEU A 1093 7.65 -11.83 -22.05
CA LEU A 1093 7.43 -10.39 -21.87
C LEU A 1093 7.77 -9.60 -23.15
N VAL A 1094 8.90 -9.89 -23.79
CA VAL A 1094 9.27 -9.27 -25.09
C VAL A 1094 8.22 -9.59 -26.16
N GLU A 1095 7.70 -10.83 -26.20
CA GLU A 1095 6.61 -11.18 -27.12
C GLU A 1095 5.34 -10.35 -26.88
N PHE A 1096 4.94 -10.19 -25.62
CA PHE A 1096 3.79 -9.37 -25.25
C PHE A 1096 3.98 -7.92 -25.69
N LEU A 1097 5.09 -7.30 -25.28
CA LEU A 1097 5.41 -5.90 -25.61
C LEU A 1097 5.49 -5.66 -27.12
N ALA A 1098 6.06 -6.61 -27.86
CA ALA A 1098 6.19 -6.53 -29.32
C ALA A 1098 4.84 -6.67 -30.06
N ASN A 1099 3.77 -7.14 -29.40
CA ASN A 1099 2.50 -7.45 -30.04
C ASN A 1099 1.26 -6.83 -29.34
N LEU A 1100 1.43 -5.80 -28.51
CA LEU A 1100 0.37 -5.16 -27.71
C LEU A 1100 -0.92 -4.86 -28.49
N LYS A 1101 -0.84 -4.39 -29.75
CA LYS A 1101 -2.01 -4.09 -30.59
C LYS A 1101 -2.66 -5.30 -31.30
N LYS A 1102 -1.99 -6.46 -31.33
CA LYS A 1102 -2.48 -7.69 -31.97
C LYS A 1102 -3.20 -8.64 -31.01
N GLY A 1103 -3.22 -8.34 -29.72
CA GLY A 1103 -4.00 -9.09 -28.74
C GLY A 1103 -5.50 -9.00 -29.03
N PRO A 1104 -6.31 -10.02 -28.66
CA PRO A 1104 -7.75 -9.94 -28.81
C PRO A 1104 -8.27 -8.70 -28.10
N GLN A 1105 -9.02 -7.86 -28.82
CA GLN A 1105 -9.74 -6.74 -28.21
C GLN A 1105 -10.78 -7.32 -27.24
N THR A 1106 -10.40 -7.48 -25.97
CA THR A 1106 -11.39 -7.63 -24.92
C THR A 1106 -12.05 -6.27 -24.79
N GLY A 1107 -13.31 -6.18 -25.24
CA GLY A 1107 -14.11 -4.98 -25.11
C GLY A 1107 -14.02 -4.44 -23.69
N GLY A 1108 -13.74 -3.14 -23.58
CA GLY A 1108 -13.64 -2.46 -22.30
C GLY A 1108 -14.86 -2.74 -21.43
N HIS A 1109 -14.61 -3.18 -20.21
CA HIS A 1109 -15.56 -3.00 -19.13
C HIS A 1109 -15.36 -1.57 -18.61
N GLU A 1110 -16.21 -0.66 -19.11
CA GLU A 1110 -16.53 0.60 -18.41
C GLU A 1110 -17.08 0.33 -17.02
#